data_AF-A0AAF0ELI1-F1
#
_entry.id   AF-A0AAF0ELI1-F1
#
_cell.length_a   1.000
_cell.length_b   1.000
_cell.length_c   1.000
_cell.angle_alpha   90.00
_cell.angle_beta   90.00
_cell.angle_gamma   90.00
#
_symmetry.space_group_name_H-M   'P 1'
#
loop_
_entity.id
_entity.type
_entity.pdbx_description
1 polymer ?
#
loop_
_entity_poly.entity_id
_entity_poly.type
_entity_poly.pdbx_seq_one_letter_code
_entity_poly.pdbx_strand_id
1 'polypeptide(L)'
;MDQRYTDRRGDLFIAWSIEFPTDDWIRSVDADVRTSTTNLETLSSALPPKRPAVPSSEETIVEDVSTLPGNMNDYGKNLGTQHQRRDEFDADEPDFTSSMASEDFTKKKLWGGRFTGETDPIMHAFNESLSYDKRMWAQDIRGSQAYAKALIGCGILTEDEARQIVEGLDQVGKEWENGTFNAAPEDEDIHTANERRLKELIGPVAGKLHTGRSRNDQVATDMRLWMLDEVDTLAKLLKDLICVMAKRAEKEVDVLMPGYTHLQRAQPIRWSQLLLSHATYFLYDLERLQSLRPRVSMLPLGAGPLAGNPFAGLDRKKLAEDLGFDTVGLNSMHSVSDRDFIVEMLMWTSLFSVHISKLAEDLIIYSSFEFGFVQLSDAYSTGSSIMPQKKNPDSLELLRGKSGRLFGHMSGFMMSLKGIPSTYNKDLQEDKEPLFDSVETTKACLQILTVQINAEKMRGALTSDMLATDLADYLVRKGIPFRETHHISGSAVKMAEDRGCELSDLTLEDLLTLNPAFDADVQRVWDPEESVERRNAIGGTSRRAVHEQVEHLLARLTAPYLAHTMKPFAGAVTTSTLALLALQSASADVEADRPKFVPSTVEGLFVEQFTPGWDARWALSKTSKIQSGNQEEFKYDGIWAVEEPTVFPGLKGDDSLIMKSKAKQHAISTLFDKPITFDGTKPFVVQYEVKMQNGLSCGGAYVKLLNADAGKLDSEEFGDKTPYSIMFGPDRCGPDSKIHFIFHHKNPKTGEYEEKQLKVPPQAKIAKVSTLYTLIVNPDQTFEILVNNDSVMKGSLLEDFLPPVNPPKEIDDPNDKKPSNWVDEAEIPDPKAKKPKDWDEDAPMMIADPSAKMPSDWLKDEPLMVPDPEAVKPEEWDDEEDGEFVPTLVPNPKCRDVSGCGEWVPNQIPNPNYKGKWSPPMIKNPAYKGEWAPRKIPNKNWFEDKQPNKFASVGGVGFELWTMDDGIAFDNIFISNDPEAALKFARETFELKLPVEQKREQSEIENDPEFVQGRSRDQPVWERIVSQIRHRTNVLVTRLSTENDKLHVLMQSKEILFFYGAVVAVLLGLVGLAGSLLSGGSSTTIPAAKKEDAPVPPSKSDKKEDASSTAVPAKSTVTKRVPVQESME
;
A
#
# COMPACT_ATOMS: atom_id res chain seq x y z
N MET A 1 -22.37 7.67 35.04
CA MET A 1 -21.01 8.22 34.93
C MET A 1 -20.95 8.89 33.58
N ASP A 2 -21.13 10.21 33.58
CA ASP A 2 -21.42 11.01 32.38
C ASP A 2 -20.78 12.41 32.56
N GLN A 3 -20.95 13.30 31.58
CA GLN A 3 -20.52 14.71 31.60
C GLN A 3 -19.02 14.95 31.88
N ARG A 4 -18.20 14.98 30.81
CA ARG A 4 -16.97 15.82 30.79
C ARG A 4 -16.41 16.22 29.42
N TYR A 5 -17.21 16.23 28.35
CA TYR A 5 -16.72 16.52 26.98
C TYR A 5 -17.71 17.32 26.10
N THR A 6 -18.46 18.28 26.68
CA THR A 6 -19.42 19.12 25.95
C THR A 6 -19.40 20.60 26.36
N ASP A 7 -18.22 21.20 26.52
CA ASP A 7 -18.03 22.64 26.35
C ASP A 7 -16.57 22.96 25.94
N ARG A 8 -16.27 24.23 25.64
CA ARG A 8 -15.07 24.77 24.94
C ARG A 8 -15.07 24.55 23.43
N ARG A 9 -16.17 24.88 22.76
CA ARG A 9 -16.13 25.28 21.33
C ARG A 9 -15.56 26.71 21.21
N GLY A 10 -14.29 26.88 21.55
CA GLY A 10 -13.58 28.15 21.59
C GLY A 10 -12.28 28.04 22.39
N ASP A 11 -11.26 28.80 21.99
CA ASP A 11 -10.00 29.01 22.72
C ASP A 11 -9.24 27.74 23.18
N LEU A 12 -8.95 26.87 22.22
CA LEU A 12 -7.91 25.82 22.35
C LEU A 12 -7.14 25.59 21.03
N PHE A 13 -6.79 26.69 20.35
CA PHE A 13 -5.77 26.71 19.29
C PHE A 13 -4.39 27.10 19.88
N ILE A 14 -3.33 26.82 19.11
CA ILE A 14 -1.90 27.03 19.42
C ILE A 14 -1.28 25.96 20.32
N ALA A 15 -0.66 24.95 19.67
CA ALA A 15 0.37 24.08 20.27
C ALA A 15 1.68 24.08 19.45
N TRP A 16 1.87 25.07 18.57
CA TRP A 16 3.09 25.26 17.76
C TRP A 16 3.48 26.74 17.73
N SER A 17 3.85 27.28 18.89
CA SER A 17 4.23 28.68 19.06
C SER A 17 5.61 28.98 18.45
N ILE A 18 5.61 29.62 17.29
CA ILE A 18 6.65 30.60 16.95
C ILE A 18 6.05 31.97 17.31
N GLU A 19 6.69 32.69 18.23
CA GLU A 19 6.25 34.05 18.59
C GLU A 19 6.45 35.02 17.41
N PHE A 20 5.34 35.53 16.88
CA PHE A 20 5.29 36.75 16.06
C PHE A 20 3.95 37.46 16.32
N PRO A 21 3.89 38.80 16.24
CA PRO A 21 2.69 39.56 16.62
C PRO A 21 1.54 39.35 15.63
N THR A 22 0.33 39.20 16.16
CA THR A 22 -0.92 39.06 15.41
C THR A 22 -1.51 40.43 15.08
N ASP A 23 -1.61 40.76 13.78
CA ASP A 23 -2.78 41.37 13.13
C ASP A 23 -2.44 41.80 11.70
N ASP A 24 -3.18 41.30 10.69
CA ASP A 24 -3.57 42.01 9.44
C ASP A 24 -4.23 41.08 8.39
N TRP A 25 -3.93 39.78 8.39
CA TRP A 25 -4.24 38.92 7.22
C TRP A 25 -5.74 38.58 7.03
N ILE A 26 -6.56 38.64 8.08
CA ILE A 26 -7.99 38.22 8.05
C ILE A 26 -8.94 39.38 7.70
N ARG A 27 -8.65 40.15 6.63
CA ARG A 27 -9.54 41.24 6.15
C ARG A 27 -9.62 41.44 4.62
N SER A 28 -8.93 40.66 3.79
CA SER A 28 -8.76 40.95 2.35
C SER A 28 -9.46 40.02 1.37
N VAL A 29 -10.37 39.14 1.82
CA VAL A 29 -11.01 38.11 0.97
C VAL A 29 -12.55 38.24 0.87
N ASP A 30 -13.20 38.94 1.81
CA ASP A 30 -14.66 38.97 1.94
C ASP A 30 -15.34 40.20 1.28
N ALA A 31 -14.78 40.66 0.15
CA ALA A 31 -15.08 42.00 -0.39
C ALA A 31 -15.16 42.12 -1.92
N ASP A 32 -15.54 41.07 -2.67
CA ASP A 32 -15.74 41.21 -4.13
C ASP A 32 -16.81 40.30 -4.78
N VAL A 33 -17.92 40.00 -4.09
CA VAL A 33 -19.09 39.31 -4.69
C VAL A 33 -20.44 39.97 -4.31
N ARG A 34 -20.58 41.29 -4.50
CA ARG A 34 -21.86 42.01 -4.37
C ARG A 34 -22.08 43.19 -5.34
N THR A 35 -22.09 42.95 -6.65
CA THR A 35 -22.80 43.83 -7.61
C THR A 35 -23.03 43.15 -8.97
N SER A 36 -24.29 42.91 -9.35
CA SER A 36 -24.87 43.16 -10.70
C SER A 36 -26.13 42.31 -10.99
N THR A 37 -27.29 42.72 -10.50
CA THR A 37 -28.58 42.30 -11.07
C THR A 37 -28.97 43.23 -12.21
N THR A 38 -29.39 42.69 -13.38
CA THR A 38 -30.60 43.11 -14.14
C THR A 38 -30.73 42.44 -15.52
N ASN A 39 -32.00 42.23 -15.92
CA ASN A 39 -32.55 42.10 -17.29
C ASN A 39 -32.02 40.95 -18.18
N LEU A 40 -32.86 40.00 -18.62
CA LEU A 40 -34.02 40.27 -19.49
C LEU A 40 -35.15 39.24 -19.34
N GLU A 41 -36.40 39.72 -19.43
CA GLU A 41 -37.60 38.89 -19.58
C GLU A 41 -38.06 38.82 -21.06
N THR A 42 -39.16 38.08 -21.29
CA THR A 42 -40.05 38.06 -22.47
C THR A 42 -39.59 37.29 -23.71
N LEU A 43 -40.22 36.14 -23.93
CA LEU A 43 -41.25 35.99 -24.97
C LEU A 43 -42.18 34.80 -24.65
N SER A 44 -43.35 34.72 -25.28
CA SER A 44 -44.46 33.85 -24.84
C SER A 44 -45.26 33.23 -25.99
N SER A 45 -45.91 32.10 -25.69
CA SER A 45 -47.07 31.48 -26.36
C SER A 45 -46.89 30.82 -27.74
N ALA A 46 -47.22 29.51 -27.80
CA ALA A 46 -48.17 28.89 -28.74
C ALA A 46 -48.47 27.42 -28.32
N LEU A 47 -49.68 26.92 -28.60
CA LEU A 47 -50.09 25.50 -28.40
C LEU A 47 -50.58 24.89 -29.75
N PRO A 48 -51.23 23.71 -29.83
CA PRO A 48 -50.66 22.50 -30.44
C PRO A 48 -51.46 22.09 -31.73
N PRO A 49 -51.39 20.85 -32.29
CA PRO A 49 -52.17 19.73 -31.73
C PRO A 49 -51.78 18.25 -32.09
N LYS A 50 -52.48 17.30 -31.43
CA LYS A 50 -52.94 15.95 -31.91
C LYS A 50 -51.99 14.72 -32.00
N ARG A 51 -52.52 13.60 -31.47
CA ARG A 51 -52.17 12.18 -31.76
C ARG A 51 -52.90 11.69 -33.04
N PRO A 52 -52.56 10.50 -33.57
CA PRO A 52 -53.47 9.34 -33.39
C PRO A 52 -52.75 8.08 -32.82
N ALA A 53 -53.40 6.92 -32.81
CA ALA A 53 -52.91 5.70 -32.13
C ALA A 53 -53.52 4.40 -32.73
N VAL A 54 -52.93 3.23 -32.37
CA VAL A 54 -53.52 1.85 -32.48
C VAL A 54 -53.61 1.33 -33.95
N PRO A 55 -53.39 0.03 -34.27
CA PRO A 55 -53.81 -1.15 -33.51
C PRO A 55 -52.80 -2.29 -33.28
N SER A 56 -53.28 -3.27 -32.50
CA SER A 56 -52.72 -4.61 -32.24
C SER A 56 -53.43 -5.70 -33.08
N SER A 57 -52.75 -6.83 -33.32
CA SER A 57 -53.38 -8.09 -33.73
C SER A 57 -52.49 -9.29 -33.35
N GLU A 58 -53.08 -10.31 -32.75
CA GLU A 58 -52.48 -11.63 -32.52
C GLU A 58 -52.64 -12.51 -33.79
N GLU A 59 -51.78 -13.51 -33.98
CA GLU A 59 -52.19 -14.83 -34.48
C GLU A 59 -51.13 -15.91 -34.17
N THR A 60 -51.50 -17.18 -34.31
CA THR A 60 -50.88 -18.35 -33.61
C THR A 60 -50.65 -19.51 -34.61
N ILE A 61 -50.22 -20.70 -34.13
CA ILE A 61 -50.18 -22.05 -34.77
C ILE A 61 -48.78 -22.48 -35.32
N VAL A 62 -48.28 -23.73 -35.23
CA VAL A 62 -48.24 -24.82 -34.19
C VAL A 62 -47.52 -26.07 -34.76
N GLU A 63 -46.91 -26.92 -33.90
CA GLU A 63 -46.36 -28.30 -34.16
C GLU A 63 -45.13 -28.41 -35.12
N ASP A 64 -44.29 -29.47 -35.12
CA ASP A 64 -44.32 -30.85 -34.57
C ASP A 64 -42.86 -31.29 -34.17
N VAL A 65 -42.53 -31.94 -33.02
CA VAL A 65 -42.43 -33.41 -32.75
C VAL A 65 -41.35 -34.15 -33.59
N SER A 66 -40.44 -35.02 -33.09
CA SER A 66 -40.08 -35.54 -31.74
C SER A 66 -38.75 -36.33 -31.75
N THR A 67 -38.21 -36.75 -30.58
CA THR A 67 -37.80 -38.17 -30.30
C THR A 67 -37.45 -38.43 -28.82
N LEU A 68 -37.48 -39.70 -28.41
CA LEU A 68 -37.22 -40.30 -27.06
C LEU A 68 -36.30 -41.55 -27.24
N PRO A 69 -35.80 -42.32 -26.22
CA PRO A 69 -36.21 -42.48 -24.80
C PRO A 69 -35.02 -42.42 -23.77
N GLY A 70 -35.14 -42.69 -22.46
CA GLY A 70 -36.28 -42.94 -21.54
C GLY A 70 -36.14 -44.20 -20.66
N ASN A 71 -36.37 -44.12 -19.33
CA ASN A 71 -36.81 -45.24 -18.45
C ASN A 71 -37.33 -44.79 -17.05
N MET A 72 -37.76 -45.72 -16.18
CA MET A 72 -38.80 -45.50 -15.15
C MET A 72 -38.58 -46.21 -13.78
N ASN A 73 -39.39 -45.85 -12.76
CA ASN A 73 -39.59 -46.46 -11.41
C ASN A 73 -38.53 -46.08 -10.32
N ASP A 74 -38.87 -45.96 -9.01
CA ASP A 74 -39.66 -46.93 -8.21
C ASP A 74 -40.54 -46.37 -7.04
N TYR A 75 -41.24 -47.29 -6.33
CA TYR A 75 -42.37 -47.16 -5.37
C TYR A 75 -42.49 -46.00 -4.36
N GLY A 76 -43.77 -45.68 -4.03
CA GLY A 76 -44.24 -45.13 -2.74
C GLY A 76 -45.26 -46.05 -2.04
N LYS A 77 -45.78 -45.70 -0.83
CA LYS A 77 -46.76 -46.53 -0.07
C LYS A 77 -47.72 -45.79 0.89
N ASN A 78 -49.00 -46.20 0.83
CA ASN A 78 -50.00 -46.36 1.91
C ASN A 78 -50.58 -45.16 2.72
N LEU A 79 -51.58 -44.49 2.14
CA LEU A 79 -53.02 -44.47 2.53
C LEU A 79 -53.51 -44.69 3.99
N GLY A 80 -54.49 -43.85 4.37
CA GLY A 80 -55.69 -44.19 5.17
C GLY A 80 -55.83 -43.43 6.51
N THR A 81 -57.01 -43.08 7.05
CA THR A 81 -58.45 -43.04 6.64
C THR A 81 -59.15 -42.01 7.60
N GLN A 82 -60.39 -41.51 7.49
CA GLN A 82 -61.70 -42.09 7.11
C GLN A 82 -62.77 -40.99 6.85
N HIS A 83 -64.02 -41.34 6.51
CA HIS A 83 -65.19 -40.44 6.39
C HIS A 83 -65.70 -39.94 7.78
N GLN A 84 -66.70 -39.05 7.98
CA GLN A 84 -67.98 -38.88 7.26
C GLN A 84 -68.84 -37.68 7.76
N ARG A 85 -69.84 -37.30 6.96
CA ARG A 85 -71.14 -36.67 7.33
C ARG A 85 -71.18 -35.14 7.50
N ARG A 86 -72.37 -34.64 7.85
CA ARG A 86 -73.01 -33.39 7.38
C ARG A 86 -74.04 -32.91 8.41
N ASP A 87 -74.41 -31.63 8.35
CA ASP A 87 -75.47 -30.97 9.14
C ASP A 87 -75.08 -30.86 10.65
N GLU A 88 -75.53 -29.91 11.47
CA GLU A 88 -76.69 -29.00 11.41
C GLU A 88 -76.38 -27.63 12.10
N PHE A 89 -77.41 -26.81 12.33
CA PHE A 89 -77.50 -25.44 12.90
C PHE A 89 -76.65 -25.16 14.18
N ASP A 90 -76.39 -23.90 14.62
CA ASP A 90 -77.31 -22.73 14.67
C ASP A 90 -76.59 -21.36 14.67
N ALA A 91 -77.35 -20.26 14.72
CA ALA A 91 -76.85 -18.87 14.72
C ALA A 91 -77.05 -18.14 16.06
N ASP A 92 -76.01 -17.46 16.55
CA ASP A 92 -76.08 -16.39 17.54
C ASP A 92 -74.83 -15.49 17.42
N GLU A 93 -75.01 -14.19 17.12
CA GLU A 93 -73.94 -13.19 17.16
C GLU A 93 -73.89 -12.50 18.54
N PRO A 94 -72.72 -12.39 19.17
CA PRO A 94 -72.41 -11.31 20.10
C PRO A 94 -71.72 -10.18 19.33
N ASP A 95 -72.41 -9.04 19.22
CA ASP A 95 -71.85 -7.79 18.70
C ASP A 95 -70.55 -7.41 19.43
N PHE A 96 -69.44 -7.33 18.68
CA PHE A 96 -68.11 -7.01 19.19
C PHE A 96 -67.67 -5.56 18.88
N THR A 97 -68.60 -4.65 18.55
CA THR A 97 -68.29 -3.24 18.26
C THR A 97 -68.04 -2.37 19.52
N SER A 98 -67.57 -2.95 20.62
CA SER A 98 -67.38 -2.23 21.90
C SER A 98 -66.18 -2.71 22.76
N SER A 99 -64.96 -2.75 22.21
CA SER A 99 -63.74 -2.81 23.06
C SER A 99 -62.44 -2.22 22.50
N MET A 100 -62.36 -1.81 21.22
CA MET A 100 -61.19 -1.12 20.68
C MET A 100 -61.11 0.36 21.13
N ALA A 101 -60.97 0.56 22.44
CA ALA A 101 -60.30 1.75 22.96
C ALA A 101 -58.83 1.75 22.48
N SER A 102 -58.26 2.93 22.27
CA SER A 102 -56.97 3.11 21.62
C SER A 102 -55.81 2.45 22.38
N GLU A 103 -55.31 1.30 21.90
CA GLU A 103 -53.94 0.89 22.20
C GLU A 103 -52.95 1.86 21.53
N ASP A 104 -52.00 2.40 22.29
CA ASP A 104 -50.91 3.19 21.72
C ASP A 104 -49.85 2.26 21.11
N PHE A 105 -50.02 1.96 19.82
CA PHE A 105 -49.17 1.02 19.08
C PHE A 105 -47.68 1.37 19.11
N THR A 106 -47.28 2.61 19.41
CA THR A 106 -45.85 3.01 19.46
C THR A 106 -45.17 2.78 20.81
N LYS A 107 -45.86 2.20 21.81
CA LYS A 107 -45.17 1.63 23.00
C LYS A 107 -44.58 0.24 22.73
N LYS A 108 -44.74 -0.27 21.50
CA LYS A 108 -44.11 -1.48 21.00
C LYS A 108 -42.95 -1.05 20.10
N LYS A 109 -41.79 -1.72 20.18
CA LYS A 109 -40.61 -1.44 19.33
C LYS A 109 -41.00 -1.42 17.85
N LEU A 110 -40.19 -0.76 17.00
CA LEU A 110 -40.41 -0.65 15.53
C LEU A 110 -40.67 -2.00 14.82
N TRP A 111 -40.26 -3.12 15.42
CA TRP A 111 -40.42 -4.50 14.94
C TRP A 111 -41.29 -5.39 15.86
N GLY A 112 -41.83 -4.84 16.95
CA GLY A 112 -42.43 -5.57 18.06
C GLY A 112 -43.81 -6.20 17.80
N GLY A 113 -44.51 -5.81 16.73
CA GLY A 113 -45.91 -6.23 16.46
C GLY A 113 -46.15 -7.73 16.26
N ARG A 114 -45.09 -8.55 16.19
CA ARG A 114 -45.14 -10.02 16.06
C ARG A 114 -44.87 -10.77 17.37
N PHE A 115 -44.41 -10.10 18.42
CA PHE A 115 -43.84 -10.75 19.60
C PHE A 115 -44.87 -10.90 20.71
N THR A 116 -44.98 -12.11 21.27
CA THR A 116 -46.00 -12.51 22.26
C THR A 116 -45.46 -12.57 23.69
N GLY A 117 -44.33 -11.92 23.95
CA GLY A 117 -43.62 -11.92 25.23
C GLY A 117 -42.51 -10.86 25.25
N GLU A 118 -41.95 -10.62 26.43
CA GLU A 118 -40.93 -9.58 26.64
C GLU A 118 -39.56 -10.00 26.10
N THR A 119 -38.69 -9.02 25.83
CA THR A 119 -37.28 -9.28 25.47
C THR A 119 -36.48 -9.61 26.73
N ASP A 120 -35.63 -10.63 26.70
CA ASP A 120 -34.72 -10.93 27.81
C ASP A 120 -33.80 -9.72 28.10
N PRO A 121 -33.60 -9.31 29.37
CA PRO A 121 -32.78 -8.13 29.70
C PRO A 121 -31.33 -8.19 29.22
N ILE A 122 -30.72 -9.39 29.17
CA ILE A 122 -29.36 -9.59 28.65
C ILE A 122 -29.37 -9.39 27.14
N MET A 123 -30.35 -9.95 26.44
CA MET A 123 -30.54 -9.72 25.00
C MET A 123 -30.84 -8.24 24.70
N HIS A 124 -31.52 -7.52 25.59
CA HIS A 124 -31.73 -6.08 25.45
C HIS A 124 -30.42 -5.30 25.50
N ALA A 125 -29.61 -5.53 26.54
CA ALA A 125 -28.33 -4.85 26.74
C ALA A 125 -27.25 -5.25 25.70
N PHE A 126 -27.36 -6.43 25.10
CA PHE A 126 -26.48 -6.88 24.02
C PHE A 126 -26.91 -6.41 22.62
N ASN A 127 -28.18 -6.02 22.45
CA ASN A 127 -28.74 -5.62 21.14
C ASN A 127 -28.80 -4.10 20.94
N GLU A 128 -28.89 -3.32 22.02
CA GLU A 128 -28.94 -1.86 21.97
C GLU A 128 -27.69 -1.26 21.34
N SER A 129 -27.85 -0.11 20.69
CA SER A 129 -26.76 0.68 20.14
C SER A 129 -26.78 2.15 20.56
N LEU A 130 -27.82 2.61 21.27
CA LEU A 130 -27.96 4.00 21.70
C LEU A 130 -26.80 4.48 22.57
N SER A 131 -26.15 3.60 23.32
CA SER A 131 -24.98 3.96 24.13
C SER A 131 -23.81 4.53 23.30
N TYR A 132 -23.67 4.14 22.02
CA TYR A 132 -22.62 4.61 21.10
C TYR A 132 -23.15 5.30 19.83
N ASP A 133 -24.23 4.81 19.22
CA ASP A 133 -24.78 5.31 17.96
C ASP A 133 -25.44 6.69 18.06
N LYS A 134 -25.78 7.12 19.28
CA LYS A 134 -26.21 8.51 19.59
C LYS A 134 -25.22 9.57 19.09
N ARG A 135 -23.96 9.23 18.82
CA ARG A 135 -22.98 10.10 18.13
C ARG A 135 -23.47 10.59 16.76
N MET A 136 -24.39 9.89 16.10
CA MET A 136 -24.94 10.23 14.78
C MET A 136 -26.27 11.00 14.84
N TRP A 137 -26.68 11.51 16.01
CA TRP A 137 -27.97 12.19 16.17
C TRP A 137 -28.18 13.32 15.14
N ALA A 138 -27.12 14.07 14.82
CA ALA A 138 -27.18 15.17 13.88
C ALA A 138 -27.36 14.70 12.42
N GLN A 139 -26.82 13.54 12.08
CA GLN A 139 -26.91 12.94 10.76
C GLN A 139 -28.25 12.26 10.54
N ASP A 140 -28.79 11.51 11.51
CA ASP A 140 -30.15 10.95 11.44
C ASP A 140 -31.20 12.07 11.33
N ILE A 141 -31.05 13.18 12.08
CA ILE A 141 -31.94 14.34 11.95
C ILE A 141 -31.81 14.97 10.55
N ARG A 142 -30.59 15.17 10.03
CA ARG A 142 -30.35 15.69 8.66
C ARG A 142 -31.01 14.80 7.60
N GLY A 143 -30.79 13.48 7.68
CA GLY A 143 -31.38 12.45 6.82
C GLY A 143 -32.91 12.40 6.90
N SER A 144 -33.46 12.45 8.11
CA SER A 144 -34.89 12.48 8.39
C SER A 144 -35.58 13.75 7.86
N GLN A 145 -34.95 14.92 7.99
CA GLN A 145 -35.47 16.17 7.45
C GLN A 145 -35.47 16.19 5.91
N ALA A 146 -34.47 15.59 5.25
CA ALA A 146 -34.48 15.40 3.80
C ALA A 146 -35.55 14.40 3.36
N TYR A 147 -35.69 13.28 4.08
CA TYR A 147 -36.71 12.26 3.78
C TYR A 147 -38.14 12.81 3.91
N ALA A 148 -38.42 13.62 4.94
CA ALA A 148 -39.70 14.32 5.10
C ALA A 148 -40.06 15.18 3.89
N LYS A 149 -39.09 15.90 3.30
CA LYS A 149 -39.29 16.70 2.07
C LYS A 149 -39.56 15.79 0.86
N ALA A 150 -38.83 14.69 0.72
CA ALA A 150 -39.02 13.75 -0.39
C ALA A 150 -40.38 13.01 -0.35
N LEU A 151 -40.94 12.76 0.83
CA LEU A 151 -42.27 12.15 1.00
C LEU A 151 -43.43 13.03 0.48
N ILE A 152 -43.21 14.32 0.24
CA ILE A 152 -44.16 15.19 -0.48
C ILE A 152 -44.28 14.74 -1.95
N GLY A 153 -43.15 14.43 -2.60
CA GLY A 153 -43.11 13.90 -3.96
C GLY A 153 -43.81 12.54 -4.09
N CYS A 154 -43.77 11.72 -3.03
CA CYS A 154 -44.52 10.47 -2.93
C CYS A 154 -46.03 10.65 -2.69
N GLY A 155 -46.52 11.86 -2.40
CA GLY A 155 -47.92 12.11 -2.00
C GLY A 155 -48.30 11.55 -0.62
N ILE A 156 -47.32 11.28 0.25
CA ILE A 156 -47.52 10.72 1.60
C ILE A 156 -47.69 11.81 2.66
N LEU A 157 -46.95 12.92 2.49
CA LEU A 157 -47.04 14.12 3.31
C LEU A 157 -47.56 15.29 2.47
N THR A 158 -48.39 16.12 3.10
CA THR A 158 -48.64 17.49 2.64
C THR A 158 -47.46 18.42 3.01
N GLU A 159 -47.36 19.59 2.39
CA GLU A 159 -46.31 20.57 2.70
C GLU A 159 -46.35 21.02 4.18
N ASP A 160 -47.54 21.18 4.76
CA ASP A 160 -47.69 21.56 6.18
C ASP A 160 -47.27 20.43 7.13
N GLU A 161 -47.60 19.17 6.82
CA GLU A 161 -47.15 18.00 7.62
C GLU A 161 -45.64 17.80 7.54
N ALA A 162 -45.05 17.96 6.35
CA ALA A 162 -43.61 17.90 6.17
C ALA A 162 -42.89 19.05 6.90
N ARG A 163 -43.46 20.26 6.89
CA ARG A 163 -42.94 21.41 7.66
C ARG A 163 -43.00 21.11 9.16
N GLN A 164 -44.13 20.62 9.67
CA GLN A 164 -44.30 20.24 11.08
C GLN A 164 -43.29 19.16 11.51
N ILE A 165 -42.99 18.18 10.64
CA ILE A 165 -41.95 17.18 10.88
C ILE A 165 -40.55 17.81 10.92
N VAL A 166 -40.20 18.70 9.99
CA VAL A 166 -38.89 19.36 9.96
C VAL A 166 -38.68 20.27 11.18
N GLU A 167 -39.68 21.07 11.54
CA GLU A 167 -39.65 21.95 12.73
C GLU A 167 -39.58 21.13 14.04
N GLY A 168 -40.28 19.99 14.10
CA GLY A 168 -40.17 19.05 15.21
C GLY A 168 -38.77 18.44 15.32
N LEU A 169 -38.18 18.01 14.21
CA LEU A 169 -36.82 17.49 14.14
C LEU A 169 -35.75 18.54 14.50
N ASP A 170 -35.94 19.81 14.12
CA ASP A 170 -35.09 20.92 14.57
C ASP A 170 -35.14 21.12 16.10
N GLN A 171 -36.28 20.82 16.74
CA GLN A 171 -36.40 20.87 18.20
C GLN A 171 -35.72 19.66 18.86
N VAL A 172 -35.86 18.45 18.31
CA VAL A 172 -35.10 17.27 18.78
C VAL A 172 -33.59 17.51 18.68
N GLY A 173 -33.11 18.12 17.60
CA GLY A 173 -31.69 18.42 17.40
C GLY A 173 -31.14 19.42 18.43
N LYS A 174 -31.92 20.45 18.80
CA LYS A 174 -31.55 21.37 19.88
C LYS A 174 -31.50 20.69 21.23
N GLU A 175 -32.36 19.70 21.49
CA GLU A 175 -32.32 18.96 22.75
C GLU A 175 -31.08 18.06 22.85
N TRP A 176 -30.62 17.46 21.73
CA TRP A 176 -29.33 16.77 21.71
C TRP A 176 -28.14 17.72 21.85
N GLU A 177 -28.10 18.84 21.11
CA GLU A 177 -26.97 19.77 21.18
C GLU A 177 -26.81 20.44 22.55
N ASN A 178 -27.93 20.76 23.23
CA ASN A 178 -27.90 21.32 24.58
C ASN A 178 -27.78 20.24 25.69
N GLY A 179 -27.69 18.95 25.34
CA GLY A 179 -27.63 17.86 26.32
C GLY A 179 -28.90 17.66 27.16
N THR A 180 -30.05 18.21 26.72
CA THR A 180 -31.35 18.12 27.41
C THR A 180 -32.25 17.00 26.87
N PHE A 181 -31.80 16.25 25.86
CA PHE A 181 -32.51 15.08 25.35
C PHE A 181 -32.55 13.98 26.41
N ASN A 182 -33.74 13.50 26.75
CA ASN A 182 -33.94 12.42 27.71
C ASN A 182 -34.14 11.09 26.96
N ALA A 183 -33.12 10.23 26.99
CA ALA A 183 -33.22 8.85 26.51
C ALA A 183 -34.16 8.02 27.41
N ALA A 184 -35.01 7.20 26.80
CA ALA A 184 -35.94 6.33 27.49
C ALA A 184 -35.39 4.89 27.54
N PRO A 185 -35.69 4.08 28.59
CA PRO A 185 -35.23 2.69 28.67
C PRO A 185 -35.64 1.80 27.49
N GLU A 186 -36.71 2.15 26.79
CA GLU A 186 -37.21 1.47 25.58
C GLU A 186 -36.52 1.87 24.26
N ASP A 187 -35.65 2.88 24.25
CA ASP A 187 -34.93 3.33 23.05
C ASP A 187 -33.82 2.31 22.68
N GLU A 188 -34.00 1.56 21.60
CA GLU A 188 -33.01 0.56 21.13
C GLU A 188 -31.78 1.20 20.48
N ASP A 189 -32.00 2.29 19.74
CA ASP A 189 -31.04 2.95 18.85
C ASP A 189 -31.41 4.43 18.66
N ILE A 190 -30.49 5.24 18.12
CA ILE A 190 -30.72 6.68 17.89
C ILE A 190 -31.96 6.98 17.04
N HIS A 191 -32.25 6.14 16.03
CA HIS A 191 -33.41 6.28 15.15
C HIS A 191 -34.73 6.15 15.95
N THR A 192 -34.79 5.18 16.88
CA THR A 192 -35.92 4.95 17.77
C THR A 192 -36.10 6.11 18.75
N ALA A 193 -35.00 6.58 19.35
CA ALA A 193 -35.01 7.72 20.27
C ALA A 193 -35.52 9.01 19.58
N ASN A 194 -35.03 9.31 18.38
CA ASN A 194 -35.46 10.46 17.60
C ASN A 194 -36.93 10.34 17.12
N GLU A 195 -37.37 9.17 16.66
CA GLU A 195 -38.76 8.97 16.23
C GLU A 195 -39.75 9.04 17.40
N ARG A 196 -39.40 8.45 18.57
CA ARG A 196 -40.16 8.61 19.82
C ARG A 196 -40.29 10.09 20.18
N ARG A 197 -39.16 10.81 20.27
CA ARG A 197 -39.15 12.21 20.72
C ARG A 197 -39.88 13.12 19.74
N LEU A 198 -39.78 12.85 18.43
CA LEU A 198 -40.58 13.55 17.42
C LEU A 198 -42.09 13.33 17.66
N LYS A 199 -42.54 12.08 17.90
CA LYS A 199 -43.95 11.78 18.21
C LYS A 199 -44.44 12.48 19.48
N GLU A 200 -43.59 12.62 20.50
CA GLU A 200 -43.93 13.40 21.72
C GLU A 200 -44.15 14.89 21.42
N LEU A 201 -43.41 15.47 20.49
CA LEU A 201 -43.48 16.89 20.14
C LEU A 201 -44.62 17.23 19.18
N ILE A 202 -44.86 16.41 18.14
CA ILE A 202 -45.82 16.73 17.05
C ILE A 202 -46.98 15.74 16.91
N GLY A 203 -47.02 14.68 17.71
CA GLY A 203 -48.12 13.72 17.73
C GLY A 203 -48.15 12.76 16.52
N PRO A 204 -49.33 12.24 16.13
CA PRO A 204 -49.45 11.13 15.17
C PRO A 204 -48.84 11.35 13.78
N VAL A 205 -48.63 12.61 13.35
CA VAL A 205 -48.01 12.92 12.05
C VAL A 205 -46.57 12.40 11.96
N ALA A 206 -45.84 12.33 13.08
CA ALA A 206 -44.49 11.77 13.15
C ALA A 206 -44.42 10.33 12.59
N GLY A 207 -45.46 9.52 12.86
CA GLY A 207 -45.53 8.13 12.39
C GLY A 207 -45.63 7.97 10.87
N LYS A 208 -45.89 9.05 10.12
CA LYS A 208 -45.79 9.03 8.65
C LYS A 208 -44.35 9.05 8.14
N LEU A 209 -43.39 9.54 8.93
CA LEU A 209 -41.99 9.76 8.49
C LEU A 209 -41.28 8.46 8.06
N HIS A 210 -41.55 7.34 8.71
CA HIS A 210 -40.93 6.05 8.37
C HIS A 210 -41.49 5.41 7.08
N THR A 211 -42.47 6.02 6.40
CA THR A 211 -43.15 5.42 5.24
C THR A 211 -42.17 5.09 4.12
N GLY A 212 -41.97 3.79 3.85
CA GLY A 212 -41.05 3.30 2.81
C GLY A 212 -39.55 3.40 3.12
N ARG A 213 -39.19 3.86 4.32
CA ARG A 213 -37.82 3.84 4.86
C ARG A 213 -37.58 2.52 5.60
N SER A 214 -36.32 2.17 5.83
CA SER A 214 -35.90 1.16 6.79
C SER A 214 -34.75 1.69 7.64
N ARG A 215 -34.59 1.16 8.86
CA ARG A 215 -33.34 1.36 9.61
C ARG A 215 -32.11 0.92 8.80
N ASN A 216 -32.25 -0.03 7.87
CA ASN A 216 -31.17 -0.54 7.03
C ASN A 216 -30.58 0.54 6.08
N ASP A 217 -31.42 1.33 5.39
CA ASP A 217 -30.96 2.39 4.50
C ASP A 217 -30.82 3.76 5.19
N GLN A 218 -31.49 3.95 6.33
CA GLN A 218 -31.28 5.06 7.26
C GLN A 218 -29.87 4.99 7.89
N VAL A 219 -29.53 3.95 8.65
CA VAL A 219 -28.22 3.84 9.33
C VAL A 219 -27.03 3.85 8.35
N ALA A 220 -27.21 3.31 7.14
CA ALA A 220 -26.20 3.36 6.09
C ALA A 220 -26.00 4.79 5.54
N THR A 221 -27.02 5.65 5.60
CA THR A 221 -26.94 7.07 5.25
C THR A 221 -26.24 7.84 6.36
N ASP A 222 -26.62 7.58 7.61
CA ASP A 222 -26.15 8.33 8.78
C ASP A 222 -24.65 8.09 9.01
N MET A 223 -24.19 6.83 8.92
CA MET A 223 -22.77 6.45 8.97
C MET A 223 -21.94 7.13 7.86
N ARG A 224 -22.51 7.36 6.68
CA ARG A 224 -21.82 8.02 5.56
C ARG A 224 -21.79 9.53 5.70
N LEU A 225 -22.90 10.16 6.10
CA LEU A 225 -22.93 11.58 6.44
C LEU A 225 -21.91 11.88 7.55
N TRP A 226 -21.85 11.02 8.58
CA TRP A 226 -20.92 11.15 9.68
C TRP A 226 -19.48 11.02 9.17
N MET A 227 -19.17 10.01 8.36
CA MET A 227 -17.84 9.86 7.79
C MET A 227 -17.45 10.99 6.84
N LEU A 228 -18.38 11.61 6.10
CA LEU A 228 -18.07 12.79 5.26
C LEU A 228 -17.68 14.01 6.11
N ASP A 229 -18.45 14.31 7.17
CA ASP A 229 -18.13 15.38 8.13
C ASP A 229 -16.75 15.13 8.80
N GLU A 230 -16.38 13.86 9.02
CA GLU A 230 -15.13 13.44 9.64
C GLU A 230 -13.91 13.39 8.70
N VAL A 231 -14.10 12.97 7.45
CA VAL A 231 -13.05 12.98 6.40
C VAL A 231 -12.53 14.39 6.18
N ASP A 232 -13.41 15.39 6.13
CA ASP A 232 -13.01 16.80 5.99
C ASP A 232 -12.29 17.32 7.25
N THR A 233 -12.72 16.91 8.44
CA THR A 233 -12.09 17.25 9.73
C THR A 233 -10.66 16.70 9.82
N LEU A 234 -10.47 15.42 9.49
CA LEU A 234 -9.16 14.76 9.48
C LEU A 234 -8.25 15.30 8.37
N ALA A 235 -8.80 15.58 7.19
CA ALA A 235 -8.03 16.19 6.09
C ALA A 235 -7.52 17.59 6.46
N LYS A 236 -8.30 18.39 7.21
CA LYS A 236 -7.83 19.67 7.75
C LYS A 236 -6.67 19.48 8.73
N LEU A 237 -6.85 18.66 9.77
CA LEU A 237 -5.81 18.42 10.80
C LEU A 237 -4.50 17.92 10.18
N LEU A 238 -4.58 17.04 9.19
CA LEU A 238 -3.42 16.51 8.48
C LEU A 238 -2.73 17.56 7.59
N LYS A 239 -3.50 18.42 6.90
CA LYS A 239 -2.95 19.59 6.19
C LYS A 239 -2.21 20.54 7.12
N ASP A 240 -2.79 20.84 8.28
CA ASP A 240 -2.22 21.74 9.28
C ASP A 240 -0.87 21.18 9.80
N LEU A 241 -0.80 19.87 10.09
CA LEU A 241 0.44 19.19 10.48
C LEU A 241 1.53 19.26 9.39
N ILE A 242 1.21 18.93 8.12
CA ILE A 242 2.17 18.98 7.01
C ILE A 242 2.69 20.42 6.80
N CYS A 243 1.81 21.42 6.89
CA CYS A 243 2.13 22.84 6.77
C CYS A 243 3.15 23.28 7.83
N VAL A 244 2.93 22.86 9.08
CA VAL A 244 3.82 23.12 10.22
C VAL A 244 5.18 22.43 10.04
N MET A 245 5.19 21.15 9.64
CA MET A 245 6.45 20.41 9.42
C MET A 245 7.28 21.00 8.28
N ALA A 246 6.65 21.41 7.17
CA ALA A 246 7.33 22.06 6.05
C ALA A 246 7.94 23.42 6.42
N LYS A 247 7.17 24.30 7.09
CA LYS A 247 7.66 25.61 7.58
C LYS A 247 8.77 25.46 8.63
N ARG A 248 8.69 24.43 9.46
CA ARG A 248 9.76 24.09 10.41
C ARG A 248 11.04 23.66 9.68
N ALA A 249 10.92 22.76 8.71
CA ALA A 249 12.04 22.30 7.89
C ALA A 249 12.71 23.44 7.11
N GLU A 250 11.94 24.42 6.64
CA GLU A 250 12.47 25.66 6.04
C GLU A 250 13.28 26.48 7.05
N LYS A 251 12.71 26.75 8.25
CA LYS A 251 13.36 27.55 9.30
C LYS A 251 14.62 26.90 9.88
N GLU A 252 14.65 25.58 9.98
CA GLU A 252 15.73 24.81 10.63
C GLU A 252 16.73 24.20 9.61
N VAL A 253 16.72 24.65 8.35
CA VAL A 253 17.51 24.10 7.23
C VAL A 253 19.02 24.02 7.49
N ASP A 254 19.60 24.94 8.27
CA ASP A 254 21.04 24.94 8.58
C ASP A 254 21.46 23.92 9.64
N VAL A 255 20.52 23.19 10.26
CA VAL A 255 20.82 22.17 11.28
C VAL A 255 21.24 20.86 10.62
N LEU A 256 22.49 20.45 10.86
CA LEU A 256 23.04 19.17 10.41
C LEU A 256 22.97 18.11 11.53
N MET A 257 22.68 16.87 11.16
CA MET A 257 22.66 15.69 12.04
C MET A 257 23.16 14.45 11.30
N PRO A 258 23.49 13.35 12.01
CA PRO A 258 23.72 12.06 11.36
C PRO A 258 22.42 11.53 10.73
N GLY A 259 22.49 11.07 9.48
CA GLY A 259 21.49 10.18 8.88
C GLY A 259 21.77 8.73 9.27
N TYR A 260 20.72 7.94 9.45
CA TYR A 260 20.82 6.59 10.03
C TYR A 260 20.33 5.49 9.10
N THR A 261 21.05 4.36 9.10
CA THR A 261 20.60 3.08 8.53
C THR A 261 20.95 1.95 9.50
N HIS A 262 20.02 1.04 9.81
CA HIS A 262 20.20 0.02 10.86
C HIS A 262 20.57 0.62 12.24
N LEU A 263 20.11 1.85 12.52
CA LEU A 263 20.50 2.70 13.65
C LEU A 263 22.01 2.99 13.77
N GLN A 264 22.82 2.66 12.75
CA GLN A 264 24.19 3.11 12.59
C GLN A 264 24.23 4.47 11.90
N ARG A 265 25.21 5.32 12.24
CA ARG A 265 25.49 6.56 11.52
C ARG A 265 25.96 6.22 10.11
N ALA A 266 25.30 6.79 9.10
CA ALA A 266 25.63 6.53 7.70
C ALA A 266 26.35 7.73 7.06
N GLN A 267 25.65 8.86 6.94
CA GLN A 267 26.15 10.07 6.27
C GLN A 267 25.53 11.33 6.90
N PRO A 268 26.14 12.52 6.79
CA PRO A 268 25.50 13.76 7.24
C PRO A 268 24.21 14.05 6.46
N ILE A 269 23.18 14.54 7.16
CA ILE A 269 21.94 15.08 6.58
C ILE A 269 21.56 16.40 7.24
N ARG A 270 20.72 17.20 6.59
CA ARG A 270 19.97 18.28 7.24
C ARG A 270 18.83 17.66 8.06
N TRP A 271 18.62 18.11 9.29
CA TRP A 271 17.47 17.70 10.14
C TRP A 271 16.13 17.93 9.42
N SER A 272 16.03 19.01 8.66
CA SER A 272 14.91 19.31 7.76
C SER A 272 14.60 18.21 6.75
N GLN A 273 15.60 17.44 6.28
CA GLN A 273 15.36 16.31 5.37
C GLN A 273 14.61 15.17 6.07
N LEU A 274 14.85 14.94 7.35
CA LEU A 274 14.11 13.96 8.14
C LEU A 274 12.67 14.43 8.37
N LEU A 275 12.46 15.69 8.78
CA LEU A 275 11.13 16.27 8.94
C LEU A 275 10.31 16.18 7.64
N LEU A 276 10.92 16.53 6.49
CA LEU A 276 10.25 16.46 5.19
C LEU A 276 9.95 15.02 4.76
N SER A 277 10.78 14.04 5.15
CA SER A 277 10.47 12.63 4.89
C SER A 277 9.17 12.20 5.58
N HIS A 278 8.97 12.57 6.84
CA HIS A 278 7.74 12.29 7.60
C HIS A 278 6.54 13.10 7.07
N ALA A 279 6.73 14.38 6.78
CA ALA A 279 5.70 15.22 6.15
C ALA A 279 5.25 14.68 4.77
N THR A 280 6.14 13.99 4.04
CA THR A 280 5.82 13.35 2.75
C THR A 280 4.97 12.09 2.92
N TYR A 281 5.19 11.26 3.96
CA TYR A 281 4.27 10.16 4.29
C TYR A 281 2.86 10.69 4.58
N PHE A 282 2.77 11.75 5.40
CA PHE A 282 1.51 12.41 5.74
C PHE A 282 0.80 13.05 4.54
N LEU A 283 1.54 13.60 3.57
CA LEU A 283 0.94 14.06 2.31
C LEU A 283 0.29 12.91 1.53
N TYR A 284 0.96 11.76 1.40
CA TYR A 284 0.34 10.60 0.73
C TYR A 284 -0.84 10.01 1.52
N ASP A 285 -0.86 10.15 2.84
CA ASP A 285 -2.04 9.79 3.65
C ASP A 285 -3.19 10.77 3.43
N LEU A 286 -2.93 12.07 3.30
CA LEU A 286 -3.94 13.06 2.94
C LEU A 286 -4.55 12.77 1.56
N GLU A 287 -3.71 12.42 0.58
CA GLU A 287 -4.16 12.04 -0.76
C GLU A 287 -5.00 10.77 -0.73
N ARG A 288 -4.63 9.76 0.07
CA ARG A 288 -5.46 8.56 0.32
C ARG A 288 -6.80 8.91 0.96
N LEU A 289 -6.82 9.73 2.02
CA LEU A 289 -8.04 10.16 2.71
C LEU A 289 -9.01 10.88 1.76
N GLN A 290 -8.49 11.83 0.97
CA GLN A 290 -9.27 12.55 -0.02
C GLN A 290 -9.80 11.63 -1.13
N SER A 291 -9.04 10.59 -1.50
CA SER A 291 -9.48 9.56 -2.46
C SER A 291 -10.61 8.68 -1.96
N LEU A 292 -10.85 8.59 -0.63
CA LEU A 292 -11.99 7.84 -0.07
C LEU A 292 -13.31 8.57 -0.32
N ARG A 293 -13.30 9.91 -0.27
CA ARG A 293 -14.53 10.73 -0.27
C ARG A 293 -15.54 10.33 -1.35
N PRO A 294 -15.19 10.11 -2.63
CA PRO A 294 -16.16 9.72 -3.66
C PRO A 294 -16.86 8.37 -3.42
N ARG A 295 -16.24 7.44 -2.67
CA ARG A 295 -16.84 6.14 -2.32
C ARG A 295 -17.66 6.19 -1.03
N VAL A 296 -17.33 7.09 -0.11
CA VAL A 296 -18.20 7.46 1.03
C VAL A 296 -19.45 8.20 0.52
N SER A 297 -19.26 9.11 -0.45
CA SER A 297 -20.25 10.04 -1.02
C SER A 297 -21.23 9.38 -2.03
N MET A 298 -21.86 8.31 -1.57
CA MET A 298 -22.93 7.59 -2.25
C MET A 298 -24.14 7.50 -1.31
N LEU A 299 -25.29 8.04 -1.72
CA LEU A 299 -26.53 8.02 -0.94
C LEU A 299 -27.16 6.60 -0.98
N PRO A 300 -27.33 5.92 0.17
CA PRO A 300 -28.07 4.67 0.23
C PRO A 300 -29.57 4.88 0.48
N LEU A 301 -30.00 5.97 1.15
CA LEU A 301 -31.40 6.31 1.43
C LEU A 301 -32.33 6.12 0.21
N GLY A 302 -33.50 5.52 0.42
CA GLY A 302 -34.41 5.08 -0.64
C GLY A 302 -34.11 3.68 -1.17
N ALA A 303 -33.18 2.94 -0.56
CA ALA A 303 -32.97 1.51 -0.79
C ALA A 303 -33.94 0.63 0.02
N GLY A 304 -34.64 1.20 1.01
CA GLY A 304 -35.53 0.47 1.91
C GLY A 304 -34.79 -0.66 2.67
N PRO A 305 -35.44 -1.78 2.98
CA PRO A 305 -34.79 -2.86 3.73
C PRO A 305 -33.78 -3.66 2.90
N LEU A 306 -33.96 -3.75 1.58
CA LEU A 306 -33.03 -4.34 0.61
C LEU A 306 -33.44 -4.16 -0.88
N ALA A 307 -34.72 -3.88 -1.17
CA ALA A 307 -35.31 -4.02 -2.51
C ALA A 307 -35.69 -2.69 -3.20
N GLY A 308 -35.31 -1.56 -2.63
CA GLY A 308 -35.73 -0.22 -3.06
C GLY A 308 -36.97 0.28 -2.31
N ASN A 309 -37.19 1.59 -2.35
CA ASN A 309 -38.42 2.20 -1.90
C ASN A 309 -39.57 1.92 -2.89
N PRO A 310 -40.78 1.55 -2.44
CA PRO A 310 -41.89 1.15 -3.31
C PRO A 310 -42.71 2.33 -3.87
N PHE A 311 -42.47 3.58 -3.45
CA PHE A 311 -43.26 4.74 -3.84
C PHE A 311 -42.63 5.46 -5.03
N ALA A 312 -43.33 5.45 -6.17
CA ALA A 312 -42.83 5.95 -7.46
C ALA A 312 -42.56 7.48 -7.54
N GLY A 313 -42.78 8.23 -6.44
CA GLY A 313 -42.48 9.66 -6.33
C GLY A 313 -41.19 9.99 -5.58
N LEU A 314 -40.43 9.00 -5.08
CA LEU A 314 -39.20 9.25 -4.32
C LEU A 314 -38.01 9.57 -5.24
N ASP A 315 -37.69 10.86 -5.40
CA ASP A 315 -36.48 11.26 -6.12
C ASP A 315 -35.21 11.11 -5.25
N ARG A 316 -34.52 9.97 -5.42
CA ARG A 316 -33.24 9.70 -4.76
C ARG A 316 -32.10 10.61 -5.20
N LYS A 317 -32.16 11.26 -6.37
CA LYS A 317 -31.15 12.24 -6.80
C LYS A 317 -31.36 13.57 -6.07
N LYS A 318 -32.61 14.04 -5.99
CA LYS A 318 -32.97 15.21 -5.20
C LYS A 318 -32.57 15.03 -3.72
N LEU A 319 -32.77 13.84 -3.15
CA LEU A 319 -32.27 13.48 -1.81
C LEU A 319 -30.75 13.52 -1.69
N ALA A 320 -29.99 13.08 -2.70
CA ALA A 320 -28.53 13.12 -2.66
C ALA A 320 -28.03 14.57 -2.65
N GLU A 321 -28.59 15.43 -3.52
CA GLU A 321 -28.31 16.86 -3.54
C GLU A 321 -28.64 17.54 -2.19
N ASP A 322 -29.82 17.26 -1.61
CA ASP A 322 -30.26 17.88 -0.35
C ASP A 322 -29.45 17.44 0.88
N LEU A 323 -28.71 16.33 0.75
CA LEU A 323 -27.84 15.77 1.79
C LEU A 323 -26.34 15.94 1.49
N GLY A 324 -25.96 16.51 0.35
CA GLY A 324 -24.57 16.77 -0.03
C GLY A 324 -23.79 15.54 -0.54
N PHE A 325 -24.49 14.50 -1.01
CA PHE A 325 -23.88 13.32 -1.64
C PHE A 325 -23.61 13.54 -3.15
N ASP A 326 -22.45 13.08 -3.62
CA ASP A 326 -22.07 13.18 -5.04
C ASP A 326 -22.83 12.19 -5.94
N THR A 327 -23.26 11.04 -5.39
CA THR A 327 -23.89 9.95 -6.16
C THR A 327 -25.03 9.26 -5.40
N VAL A 328 -25.78 8.38 -6.08
CA VAL A 328 -26.86 7.55 -5.53
C VAL A 328 -26.51 6.07 -5.69
N GLY A 329 -26.73 5.26 -4.64
CA GLY A 329 -26.47 3.83 -4.66
C GLY A 329 -27.27 3.09 -5.74
N LEU A 330 -26.56 2.53 -6.72
CA LEU A 330 -27.12 1.94 -7.95
C LEU A 330 -27.92 0.66 -7.71
N ASN A 331 -27.65 -0.05 -6.62
CA ASN A 331 -28.31 -1.30 -6.23
C ASN A 331 -28.74 -1.22 -4.76
N SER A 332 -29.99 -1.56 -4.46
CA SER A 332 -30.55 -1.44 -3.12
C SER A 332 -30.01 -2.48 -2.12
N MET A 333 -29.74 -3.71 -2.58
CA MET A 333 -29.16 -4.77 -1.77
C MET A 333 -27.75 -4.39 -1.31
N HIS A 334 -26.93 -3.88 -2.24
CA HIS A 334 -25.63 -3.29 -1.96
C HIS A 334 -25.74 -2.09 -1.01
N SER A 335 -26.66 -1.16 -1.27
CA SER A 335 -26.81 0.08 -0.49
C SER A 335 -27.04 -0.15 1.02
N VAL A 336 -27.62 -1.29 1.41
CA VAL A 336 -27.84 -1.64 2.83
C VAL A 336 -26.73 -2.51 3.43
N SER A 337 -26.07 -3.35 2.64
CA SER A 337 -25.05 -4.29 3.12
C SER A 337 -23.61 -3.78 3.03
N ASP A 338 -23.34 -2.82 2.14
CA ASP A 338 -22.01 -2.21 1.92
C ASP A 338 -21.47 -1.61 3.23
N ARG A 339 -20.23 -1.99 3.56
CA ARG A 339 -19.38 -1.41 4.61
C ARG A 339 -17.93 -1.22 4.14
N ASP A 340 -17.68 -1.28 2.83
CA ASP A 340 -16.34 -1.19 2.25
C ASP A 340 -15.72 0.18 2.56
N PHE A 341 -16.55 1.23 2.55
CA PHE A 341 -16.16 2.59 2.95
C PHE A 341 -15.62 2.68 4.40
N ILE A 342 -16.08 1.80 5.31
CA ILE A 342 -15.56 1.70 6.69
C ILE A 342 -14.27 0.90 6.73
N VAL A 343 -14.19 -0.20 5.98
CA VAL A 343 -12.95 -0.98 5.85
C VAL A 343 -11.83 -0.11 5.27
N GLU A 344 -12.09 0.68 4.23
CA GLU A 344 -11.12 1.64 3.68
C GLU A 344 -10.70 2.69 4.71
N MET A 345 -11.63 3.22 5.50
CA MET A 345 -11.31 4.20 6.55
C MET A 345 -10.47 3.59 7.68
N LEU A 346 -10.75 2.35 8.08
CA LEU A 346 -9.97 1.61 9.08
C LEU A 346 -8.58 1.19 8.56
N MET A 347 -8.46 0.84 7.27
CA MET A 347 -7.16 0.66 6.62
C MET A 347 -6.36 1.97 6.61
N TRP A 348 -7.02 3.09 6.32
CA TRP A 348 -6.38 4.39 6.27
C TRP A 348 -5.87 4.84 7.64
N THR A 349 -6.68 4.77 8.71
CA THR A 349 -6.23 5.10 10.08
C THR A 349 -5.10 4.18 10.53
N SER A 350 -5.16 2.89 10.19
CA SER A 350 -4.10 1.92 10.49
C SER A 350 -2.80 2.20 9.74
N LEU A 351 -2.84 2.68 8.49
CA LEU A 351 -1.60 3.01 7.74
C LEU A 351 -1.01 4.33 8.25
N PHE A 352 -1.85 5.34 8.46
CA PHE A 352 -1.44 6.60 9.09
C PHE A 352 -0.75 6.38 10.45
N SER A 353 -1.26 5.44 11.27
CA SER A 353 -0.64 5.12 12.56
C SER A 353 0.71 4.42 12.45
N VAL A 354 1.01 3.74 11.34
CA VAL A 354 2.36 3.21 11.06
C VAL A 354 3.34 4.35 10.75
N HIS A 355 2.91 5.40 10.04
CA HIS A 355 3.76 6.57 9.79
C HIS A 355 3.96 7.41 11.07
N ILE A 356 2.91 7.60 11.88
CA ILE A 356 3.00 8.23 13.21
C ILE A 356 3.89 7.44 14.17
N SER A 357 3.78 6.11 14.22
CA SER A 357 4.62 5.29 15.11
C SER A 357 6.08 5.30 14.71
N LYS A 358 6.40 5.40 13.40
CA LYS A 358 7.77 5.62 12.92
C LYS A 358 8.33 6.98 13.36
N LEU A 359 7.57 8.06 13.23
CA LEU A 359 7.96 9.39 13.72
C LEU A 359 8.15 9.40 15.25
N ALA A 360 7.28 8.69 15.98
CA ALA A 360 7.41 8.52 17.42
C ALA A 360 8.69 7.74 17.79
N GLU A 361 9.05 6.68 17.06
CA GLU A 361 10.28 5.91 17.30
C GLU A 361 11.55 6.77 17.15
N ASP A 362 11.66 7.51 16.02
CA ASP A 362 12.78 8.43 15.78
C ASP A 362 12.91 9.44 16.93
N LEU A 363 11.80 10.10 17.31
CA LEU A 363 11.79 11.12 18.35
C LEU A 363 12.02 10.55 19.77
N ILE A 364 11.55 9.33 20.08
CA ILE A 364 11.86 8.63 21.33
C ILE A 364 13.36 8.42 21.44
N ILE A 365 13.98 7.79 20.42
CA ILE A 365 15.41 7.51 20.41
C ILE A 365 16.22 8.81 20.51
N TYR A 366 15.82 9.85 19.77
CA TYR A 366 16.50 11.15 19.78
C TYR A 366 16.30 11.95 21.07
N SER A 367 15.29 11.63 21.88
CA SER A 367 15.07 12.20 23.21
C SER A 367 15.83 11.50 24.34
N SER A 368 16.46 10.36 24.05
CA SER A 368 17.32 9.63 24.99
C SER A 368 18.52 10.47 25.45
N PHE A 369 19.12 10.11 26.60
CA PHE A 369 20.31 10.79 27.11
C PHE A 369 21.54 10.56 26.22
N GLU A 370 21.57 9.39 25.57
CA GLU A 370 22.61 8.90 24.68
C GLU A 370 22.69 9.68 23.37
N PHE A 371 21.55 10.16 22.86
CA PHE A 371 21.48 11.01 21.66
C PHE A 371 21.40 12.50 22.04
N GLY A 372 20.41 12.88 22.86
CA GLY A 372 20.18 14.26 23.29
C GLY A 372 19.90 15.24 22.15
N PHE A 373 19.38 14.76 21.01
CA PHE A 373 19.12 15.56 19.81
C PHE A 373 17.83 16.36 19.91
N VAL A 374 16.79 15.83 20.56
CA VAL A 374 15.52 16.52 20.78
C VAL A 374 15.14 16.52 22.25
N GLN A 375 14.32 17.48 22.66
CA GLN A 375 13.71 17.52 23.99
C GLN A 375 12.22 17.80 23.84
N LEU A 376 11.39 17.00 24.50
CA LEU A 376 9.94 17.21 24.58
C LEU A 376 9.61 18.42 25.47
N SER A 377 8.52 19.11 25.16
CA SER A 377 7.98 20.15 26.03
C SER A 377 7.20 19.53 27.19
N ASP A 378 7.15 20.23 28.32
CA ASP A 378 6.61 19.70 29.59
C ASP A 378 5.15 19.27 29.48
N ALA A 379 4.37 19.92 28.60
CA ALA A 379 2.98 19.56 28.31
C ALA A 379 2.79 18.19 27.63
N TYR A 380 3.87 17.61 27.09
CA TYR A 380 3.84 16.35 26.33
C TYR A 380 4.88 15.32 26.83
N SER A 381 5.43 15.49 28.04
CA SER A 381 6.34 14.54 28.68
C SER A 381 6.12 14.48 30.19
N THR A 382 6.03 13.30 30.79
CA THR A 382 6.07 13.20 32.26
C THR A 382 7.50 13.33 32.78
N GLY A 383 7.65 13.82 34.01
CA GLY A 383 8.94 13.92 34.70
C GLY A 383 8.94 13.14 36.01
N SER A 384 10.13 12.82 36.52
CA SER A 384 10.27 12.35 37.91
C SER A 384 10.64 13.52 38.82
N SER A 385 9.89 13.71 39.90
CA SER A 385 10.22 14.71 40.94
C SER A 385 11.56 14.46 41.63
N ILE A 386 12.11 13.24 41.51
CA ILE A 386 13.43 12.85 42.04
C ILE A 386 14.55 13.10 41.00
N MET A 387 14.22 13.19 39.71
CA MET A 387 15.16 13.38 38.60
C MET A 387 14.61 14.41 37.61
N PRO A 388 14.69 15.73 37.91
CA PRO A 388 14.04 16.78 37.10
C PRO A 388 14.60 16.89 35.67
N GLN A 389 15.80 16.35 35.41
CA GLN A 389 16.37 16.24 34.07
C GLN A 389 15.75 15.11 33.23
N LYS A 390 15.07 14.12 33.85
CA LYS A 390 14.49 12.96 33.16
C LYS A 390 13.06 13.29 32.72
N LYS A 391 12.91 13.59 31.43
CA LYS A 391 11.63 13.59 30.73
C LYS A 391 11.38 12.21 30.11
N ASN A 392 10.21 11.63 30.36
CA ASN A 392 9.74 10.41 29.70
C ASN A 392 8.97 10.81 28.42
N PRO A 393 9.04 10.04 27.33
CA PRO A 393 8.38 10.39 26.07
C PRO A 393 6.94 9.83 25.97
N ASP A 394 6.13 9.97 27.03
CA ASP A 394 4.81 9.31 27.17
C ASP A 394 3.87 9.59 25.98
N SER A 395 3.88 10.83 25.46
CA SER A 395 3.10 11.22 24.30
C SER A 395 3.45 10.37 23.07
N LEU A 396 4.74 10.22 22.78
CA LEU A 396 5.26 9.43 21.66
C LEU A 396 5.06 7.92 21.89
N GLU A 397 5.23 7.44 23.13
CA GLU A 397 4.95 6.05 23.48
C GLU A 397 3.47 5.70 23.29
N LEU A 398 2.56 6.63 23.63
CA LEU A 398 1.14 6.50 23.34
C LEU A 398 0.86 6.54 21.83
N LEU A 399 1.43 7.48 21.06
CA LEU A 399 1.30 7.51 19.59
C LEU A 399 1.69 6.16 18.96
N ARG A 400 2.84 5.61 19.37
CA ARG A 400 3.34 4.29 18.94
C ARG A 400 2.38 3.16 19.36
N GLY A 401 1.91 3.17 20.61
CA GLY A 401 0.97 2.19 21.14
C GLY A 401 -0.41 2.20 20.49
N LYS A 402 -0.91 3.37 20.07
CA LYS A 402 -2.20 3.49 19.37
C LYS A 402 -2.22 2.76 18.02
N SER A 403 -1.07 2.58 17.36
CA SER A 403 -1.03 1.86 16.08
C SER A 403 -1.54 0.41 16.18
N GLY A 404 -1.25 -0.29 17.29
CA GLY A 404 -1.76 -1.64 17.52
C GLY A 404 -3.28 -1.69 17.71
N ARG A 405 -3.87 -0.64 18.31
CA ARG A 405 -5.32 -0.51 18.50
C ARG A 405 -6.05 -0.26 17.18
N LEU A 406 -5.52 0.64 16.35
CA LEU A 406 -6.08 0.99 15.05
C LEU A 406 -6.01 -0.19 14.06
N PHE A 407 -4.88 -0.90 14.02
CA PHE A 407 -4.76 -2.16 13.26
C PHE A 407 -5.72 -3.25 13.77
N GLY A 408 -5.88 -3.35 15.10
CA GLY A 408 -6.80 -4.30 15.73
C GLY A 408 -8.26 -4.08 15.32
N HIS A 409 -8.72 -2.83 15.27
CA HIS A 409 -10.06 -2.47 14.79
C HIS A 409 -10.28 -2.84 13.32
N MET A 410 -9.32 -2.52 12.46
CA MET A 410 -9.35 -2.89 11.03
C MET A 410 -9.44 -4.41 10.84
N SER A 411 -8.56 -5.16 11.51
CA SER A 411 -8.54 -6.63 11.42
C SER A 411 -9.76 -7.29 12.06
N GLY A 412 -10.33 -6.69 13.11
CA GLY A 412 -11.53 -7.19 13.79
C GLY A 412 -12.76 -7.03 12.91
N PHE A 413 -13.05 -5.80 12.46
CA PHE A 413 -14.22 -5.52 11.63
C PHE A 413 -14.17 -6.25 10.28
N MET A 414 -12.98 -6.39 9.67
CA MET A 414 -12.81 -7.20 8.47
C MET A 414 -13.20 -8.68 8.70
N MET A 415 -12.96 -9.22 9.89
CA MET A 415 -13.39 -10.59 10.23
C MET A 415 -14.91 -10.68 10.43
N SER A 416 -15.54 -9.67 11.04
CA SER A 416 -17.01 -9.58 11.17
C SER A 416 -17.71 -9.48 9.81
N LEU A 417 -17.12 -8.78 8.84
CA LEU A 417 -17.64 -8.67 7.47
C LEU A 417 -17.42 -9.95 6.63
N LYS A 418 -16.46 -10.81 7.01
CA LYS A 418 -16.00 -11.93 6.17
C LYS A 418 -17.03 -13.06 6.07
N GLY A 419 -17.68 -13.12 4.91
CA GLY A 419 -18.54 -14.25 4.51
C GLY A 419 -19.95 -14.21 5.08
N ILE A 420 -20.42 -13.04 5.54
CA ILE A 420 -21.84 -12.83 5.84
C ILE A 420 -22.68 -13.03 4.55
N PRO A 421 -23.88 -13.65 4.63
CA PRO A 421 -24.75 -13.82 3.47
C PRO A 421 -25.40 -12.47 3.09
N SER A 422 -25.71 -12.25 1.82
CA SER A 422 -26.50 -11.07 1.43
C SER A 422 -27.90 -11.12 2.09
N THR A 423 -28.45 -10.03 2.64
CA THR A 423 -28.05 -8.62 2.48
C THR A 423 -27.62 -7.99 3.80
N TYR A 424 -28.53 -7.35 4.53
CA TYR A 424 -28.29 -6.83 5.87
C TYR A 424 -28.38 -7.95 6.90
N ASN A 425 -27.39 -8.04 7.80
CA ASN A 425 -27.39 -8.90 8.99
C ASN A 425 -27.04 -8.04 10.22
N LYS A 426 -27.43 -8.47 11.43
CA LYS A 426 -27.20 -7.69 12.67
C LYS A 426 -25.71 -7.53 12.99
N ASP A 427 -24.87 -8.41 12.45
CA ASP A 427 -23.40 -8.35 12.42
C ASP A 427 -22.87 -6.99 11.89
N LEU A 428 -23.65 -6.33 11.02
CA LEU A 428 -23.36 -4.99 10.48
C LEU A 428 -23.67 -3.84 11.47
N GLN A 429 -23.80 -4.14 12.77
CA GLN A 429 -23.81 -3.19 13.89
C GLN A 429 -22.42 -3.05 14.54
N GLU A 430 -21.54 -4.04 14.36
CA GLU A 430 -20.12 -4.01 14.79
C GLU A 430 -19.28 -2.99 13.99
N ASP A 431 -19.92 -2.18 13.14
CA ASP A 431 -19.31 -1.20 12.25
C ASP A 431 -19.03 0.16 12.92
N LYS A 432 -19.70 0.46 14.03
CA LYS A 432 -19.71 1.81 14.65
C LYS A 432 -18.57 2.01 15.62
N GLU A 433 -18.47 1.16 16.64
CA GLU A 433 -17.47 1.27 17.70
C GLU A 433 -16.00 1.27 17.18
N PRO A 434 -15.57 0.32 16.32
CA PRO A 434 -14.20 0.35 15.78
C PRO A 434 -13.93 1.59 14.92
N LEU A 435 -14.92 2.06 14.15
CA LEU A 435 -14.80 3.29 13.35
C LEU A 435 -14.68 4.53 14.24
N PHE A 436 -15.61 4.70 15.18
CA PHE A 436 -15.66 5.85 16.08
C PHE A 436 -14.40 5.97 16.93
N ASP A 437 -13.92 4.87 17.53
CA ASP A 437 -12.68 4.89 18.31
C ASP A 437 -11.44 5.13 17.43
N SER A 438 -11.45 4.64 16.18
CA SER A 438 -10.35 4.86 15.24
C SER A 438 -10.25 6.31 14.78
N VAL A 439 -11.37 6.95 14.46
CA VAL A 439 -11.42 8.38 14.08
C VAL A 439 -11.00 9.27 15.25
N GLU A 440 -11.57 9.08 16.44
CA GLU A 440 -11.21 9.87 17.63
C GLU A 440 -9.75 9.67 18.05
N THR A 441 -9.25 8.44 18.03
CA THR A 441 -7.82 8.17 18.26
C THR A 441 -6.96 8.88 17.22
N THR A 442 -7.37 8.91 15.95
CA THR A 442 -6.61 9.57 14.87
C THR A 442 -6.60 11.10 15.03
N LYS A 443 -7.73 11.73 15.38
CA LYS A 443 -7.80 13.16 15.72
C LYS A 443 -6.83 13.52 16.84
N ALA A 444 -6.82 12.73 17.93
CA ALA A 444 -5.92 12.95 19.05
C ALA A 444 -4.45 12.81 18.63
N CYS A 445 -4.09 11.76 17.87
CA CYS A 445 -2.73 11.57 17.37
C CYS A 445 -2.23 12.75 16.51
N LEU A 446 -3.10 13.34 15.67
CA LEU A 446 -2.77 14.49 14.83
C LEU A 446 -2.46 15.77 15.63
N GLN A 447 -2.93 15.87 16.87
CA GLN A 447 -2.79 17.06 17.74
C GLN A 447 -1.65 16.95 18.77
N ILE A 448 -0.98 15.79 18.85
CA ILE A 448 -0.02 15.44 19.93
C ILE A 448 1.40 15.30 19.37
N LEU A 449 1.99 16.40 18.88
CA LEU A 449 3.39 16.45 18.42
C LEU A 449 4.02 17.81 18.73
N THR A 450 4.96 17.90 19.68
CA THR A 450 5.85 19.07 19.85
C THR A 450 7.24 18.66 20.33
N VAL A 451 8.31 19.21 19.74
CA VAL A 451 9.71 18.97 20.18
C VAL A 451 10.57 20.22 20.00
N GLN A 452 11.52 20.44 20.91
CA GLN A 452 12.66 21.33 20.72
C GLN A 452 13.87 20.53 20.23
N ILE A 453 14.79 21.16 19.50
CA ILE A 453 15.99 20.52 18.96
C ILE A 453 17.26 21.07 19.61
N ASN A 454 18.26 20.22 19.76
CA ASN A 454 19.60 20.60 20.18
C ASN A 454 20.57 20.48 18.99
N ALA A 455 20.66 21.56 18.22
CA ALA A 455 21.49 21.62 17.02
C ALA A 455 22.99 21.43 17.31
N GLU A 456 23.47 21.79 18.51
CA GLU A 456 24.84 21.55 18.94
C GLU A 456 25.11 20.05 19.14
N LYS A 457 24.22 19.33 19.82
CA LYS A 457 24.29 17.87 19.98
C LYS A 457 24.16 17.12 18.65
N MET A 458 23.25 17.54 17.79
CA MET A 458 23.12 16.99 16.44
C MET A 458 24.41 17.17 15.62
N ARG A 459 25.00 18.37 15.62
CA ARG A 459 26.25 18.65 14.89
C ARG A 459 27.46 17.94 15.52
N GLY A 460 27.53 17.88 16.85
CA GLY A 460 28.58 17.19 17.60
C GLY A 460 28.53 15.66 17.56
N ALA A 461 27.49 15.08 16.95
CA ALA A 461 27.40 13.65 16.67
C ALA A 461 27.83 13.27 15.24
N LEU A 462 28.23 14.25 14.42
CA LEU A 462 28.88 14.01 13.13
C LEU A 462 30.36 13.66 13.36
N THR A 463 30.85 12.62 12.68
CA THR A 463 32.22 12.11 12.82
C THR A 463 32.88 11.91 11.45
N SER A 464 34.22 11.98 11.37
CA SER A 464 34.94 12.00 10.08
C SER A 464 34.87 10.70 9.29
N ASP A 465 34.64 9.56 9.96
CA ASP A 465 34.36 8.25 9.38
C ASP A 465 33.17 8.27 8.41
N MET A 466 32.11 9.03 8.74
CA MET A 466 30.92 9.23 7.91
C MET A 466 31.23 9.89 6.55
N LEU A 467 32.41 10.53 6.42
CA LEU A 467 32.86 11.22 5.21
C LEU A 467 33.75 10.32 4.32
N ALA A 468 33.97 9.05 4.69
CA ALA A 468 34.65 8.07 3.84
C ALA A 468 33.94 7.89 2.48
N THR A 469 32.61 7.93 2.43
CA THR A 469 31.91 7.90 1.12
C THR A 469 32.20 9.15 0.29
N ASP A 470 32.25 10.34 0.91
CA ASP A 470 32.60 11.59 0.22
C ASP A 470 34.06 11.59 -0.29
N LEU A 471 34.98 10.87 0.38
CA LEU A 471 36.37 10.65 -0.07
C LEU A 471 36.43 9.73 -1.30
N ALA A 472 35.68 8.62 -1.29
CA ALA A 472 35.55 7.73 -2.45
C ALA A 472 34.94 8.46 -3.66
N ASP A 473 33.90 9.23 -3.42
CA ASP A 473 33.22 10.07 -4.42
C ASP A 473 34.11 11.18 -4.99
N TYR A 474 34.98 11.79 -4.17
CA TYR A 474 35.98 12.77 -4.63
C TYR A 474 36.90 12.17 -5.71
N LEU A 475 37.37 10.93 -5.52
CA LEU A 475 38.18 10.23 -6.52
C LEU A 475 37.37 9.84 -7.77
N VAL A 476 36.07 9.51 -7.63
CA VAL A 476 35.19 9.27 -8.79
C VAL A 476 35.04 10.52 -9.63
N ARG A 477 34.92 11.70 -9.01
CA ARG A 477 34.89 13.00 -9.70
C ARG A 477 36.22 13.34 -10.41
N LYS A 478 37.34 12.72 -9.98
CA LYS A 478 38.64 12.76 -10.69
C LYS A 478 38.85 11.60 -11.68
N GLY A 479 37.80 10.81 -11.96
CA GLY A 479 37.75 9.84 -13.06
C GLY A 479 38.11 8.39 -12.68
N ILE A 480 38.34 8.09 -11.40
CA ILE A 480 38.71 6.74 -10.95
C ILE A 480 37.44 5.88 -10.79
N PRO A 481 37.41 4.60 -11.23
CA PRO A 481 36.23 3.74 -11.10
C PRO A 481 35.83 3.49 -9.64
N PHE A 482 34.53 3.57 -9.32
CA PHE A 482 34.01 3.49 -7.94
C PHE A 482 34.49 2.27 -7.11
N ARG A 483 34.67 1.09 -7.73
CA ARG A 483 35.21 -0.09 -7.01
C ARG A 483 36.65 0.10 -6.53
N GLU A 484 37.44 0.87 -7.27
CA GLU A 484 38.81 1.23 -6.91
C GLU A 484 38.82 2.35 -5.86
N THR A 485 37.97 3.38 -6.00
CA THR A 485 37.88 4.47 -5.02
C THR A 485 37.35 4.00 -3.66
N HIS A 486 36.42 3.05 -3.63
CA HIS A 486 35.96 2.40 -2.40
C HIS A 486 37.10 1.62 -1.71
N HIS A 487 37.95 0.91 -2.48
CA HIS A 487 39.12 0.23 -1.91
C HIS A 487 40.16 1.23 -1.38
N ILE A 488 40.40 2.33 -2.10
CA ILE A 488 41.30 3.41 -1.67
C ILE A 488 40.77 4.07 -0.38
N SER A 489 39.47 4.36 -0.30
CA SER A 489 38.88 4.95 0.90
C SER A 489 38.88 3.98 2.09
N GLY A 490 38.62 2.68 1.88
CA GLY A 490 38.80 1.67 2.93
C GLY A 490 40.25 1.55 3.41
N SER A 491 41.22 1.76 2.50
CA SER A 491 42.64 1.83 2.83
C SER A 491 43.00 3.10 3.61
N ALA A 492 42.30 4.22 3.37
CA ALA A 492 42.45 5.46 4.15
C ALA A 492 41.86 5.32 5.56
N VAL A 493 40.65 4.78 5.70
CA VAL A 493 40.04 4.45 7.01
C VAL A 493 40.98 3.57 7.82
N LYS A 494 41.47 2.47 7.22
CA LYS A 494 42.45 1.61 7.88
C LYS A 494 43.76 2.34 8.25
N MET A 495 44.26 3.26 7.41
CA MET A 495 45.46 4.02 7.74
C MET A 495 45.26 4.94 8.95
N ALA A 496 44.06 5.49 9.13
CA ALA A 496 43.71 6.27 10.32
C ALA A 496 43.60 5.36 11.57
N GLU A 497 42.94 4.21 11.45
CA GLU A 497 42.86 3.18 12.51
C GLU A 497 44.24 2.68 12.95
N ASP A 498 45.11 2.26 12.01
CA ASP A 498 46.47 1.76 12.27
C ASP A 498 47.37 2.84 12.92
N ARG A 499 47.00 4.13 12.83
CA ARG A 499 47.70 5.27 13.45
C ARG A 499 47.05 5.78 14.75
N GLY A 500 45.80 5.42 15.01
CA GLY A 500 45.01 5.95 16.14
C GLY A 500 44.63 7.43 15.98
N CYS A 501 44.36 7.89 14.75
CA CYS A 501 43.90 9.25 14.45
C CYS A 501 42.54 9.25 13.74
N GLU A 502 41.93 10.41 13.54
CA GLU A 502 40.70 10.52 12.73
C GLU A 502 41.00 10.42 11.23
N LEU A 503 39.97 10.12 10.41
CA LEU A 503 40.11 10.05 8.96
C LEU A 503 40.51 11.41 8.36
N SER A 504 40.05 12.50 8.99
CA SER A 504 40.40 13.88 8.64
C SER A 504 41.81 14.31 9.04
N ASP A 505 42.48 13.60 9.95
CA ASP A 505 43.87 13.89 10.36
C ASP A 505 44.90 13.47 9.30
N LEU A 506 44.50 12.65 8.31
CA LEU A 506 45.39 12.19 7.25
C LEU A 506 45.86 13.35 6.38
N THR A 507 47.18 13.51 6.27
CA THR A 507 47.77 14.58 5.47
C THR A 507 47.60 14.32 3.97
N LEU A 508 47.77 15.35 3.15
CA LEU A 508 47.83 15.16 1.70
C LEU A 508 48.98 14.22 1.29
N GLU A 509 50.11 14.25 2.00
CA GLU A 509 51.24 13.35 1.76
C GLU A 509 50.85 11.88 2.03
N ASP A 510 50.09 11.62 3.10
CA ASP A 510 49.57 10.29 3.43
C ASP A 510 48.59 9.78 2.36
N LEU A 511 47.63 10.62 1.97
CA LEU A 511 46.63 10.27 0.95
C LEU A 511 47.30 10.02 -0.42
N LEU A 512 48.33 10.80 -0.78
CA LEU A 512 49.13 10.57 -1.99
C LEU A 512 49.85 9.22 -2.01
N THR A 513 50.13 8.59 -0.86
CA THR A 513 50.64 7.20 -0.84
C THR A 513 49.61 6.16 -1.27
N LEU A 514 48.31 6.49 -1.15
CA LEU A 514 47.20 5.61 -1.55
C LEU A 514 46.78 5.84 -3.00
N ASN A 515 46.76 7.10 -3.49
CA ASN A 515 46.50 7.39 -4.90
C ASN A 515 47.05 8.76 -5.35
N PRO A 516 47.72 8.88 -6.51
CA PRO A 516 48.26 10.15 -7.01
C PRO A 516 47.21 11.18 -7.49
N ALA A 517 45.90 10.85 -7.50
CA ALA A 517 44.84 11.80 -7.81
C ALA A 517 44.36 12.65 -6.62
N PHE A 518 44.89 12.39 -5.41
CA PHE A 518 44.71 13.28 -4.27
C PHE A 518 45.47 14.61 -4.49
N ASP A 519 44.85 15.71 -4.09
CA ASP A 519 45.35 17.08 -4.27
C ASP A 519 44.78 17.93 -3.11
N ALA A 520 45.23 19.18 -2.95
CA ALA A 520 44.90 20.01 -1.79
C ALA A 520 43.39 20.29 -1.60
N ASP A 521 42.58 20.16 -2.66
CA ASP A 521 41.13 20.28 -2.59
C ASP A 521 40.43 19.13 -1.85
N VAL A 522 41.13 18.00 -1.59
CA VAL A 522 40.60 16.89 -0.76
C VAL A 522 40.23 17.34 0.65
N GLN A 523 40.85 18.40 1.18
CA GLN A 523 40.52 18.93 2.51
C GLN A 523 39.07 19.42 2.62
N ARG A 524 38.40 19.73 1.49
CA ARG A 524 36.95 20.02 1.45
C ARG A 524 36.07 18.77 1.60
N VAL A 525 36.63 17.55 1.63
CA VAL A 525 35.88 16.33 1.96
C VAL A 525 35.48 16.32 3.44
N TRP A 526 36.30 16.92 4.31
CA TRP A 526 36.14 16.88 5.77
C TRP A 526 35.12 17.85 6.35
N ASP A 527 34.42 18.64 5.52
CA ASP A 527 33.33 19.51 5.96
C ASP A 527 31.95 18.82 5.75
N PRO A 528 31.18 18.53 6.81
CA PRO A 528 29.83 18.00 6.68
C PRO A 528 28.87 18.92 5.90
N GLU A 529 29.12 20.23 5.86
CA GLU A 529 28.34 21.18 5.06
C GLU A 529 28.54 20.94 3.56
N GLU A 530 29.79 20.72 3.12
CA GLU A 530 30.11 20.30 1.75
C GLU A 530 29.51 18.94 1.42
N SER A 531 29.49 18.00 2.38
CA SER A 531 28.86 16.69 2.21
C SER A 531 27.36 16.82 1.91
N VAL A 532 26.60 17.60 2.69
CA VAL A 532 25.16 17.79 2.41
C VAL A 532 24.91 18.59 1.13
N GLU A 533 25.71 19.63 0.84
CA GLU A 533 25.50 20.44 -0.37
C GLU A 533 25.87 19.72 -1.68
N ARG A 534 26.71 18.67 -1.65
CA ARG A 534 26.94 17.79 -2.80
C ARG A 534 25.74 16.90 -3.11
N ARG A 535 24.91 16.60 -2.12
CA ARG A 535 23.69 15.78 -2.26
C ARG A 535 22.53 16.65 -2.77
N ASN A 536 22.73 17.22 -3.96
CA ASN A 536 21.88 18.25 -4.55
C ASN A 536 20.95 17.79 -5.68
N ALA A 537 20.84 16.48 -5.93
CA ALA A 537 19.78 15.93 -6.77
C ALA A 537 18.39 16.22 -6.16
N ILE A 538 17.32 16.09 -6.95
CA ILE A 538 15.94 16.23 -6.46
C ILE A 538 15.69 15.16 -5.38
N GLY A 539 15.15 15.58 -4.23
CA GLY A 539 15.01 14.72 -3.03
C GLY A 539 16.30 14.51 -2.23
N GLY A 540 17.40 15.15 -2.62
CA GLY A 540 18.65 15.18 -1.85
C GLY A 540 18.61 16.18 -0.68
N THR A 541 19.65 16.16 0.16
CA THR A 541 19.68 16.89 1.43
C THR A 541 20.39 18.26 1.39
N SER A 542 20.84 18.74 0.22
CA SER A 542 21.34 20.12 0.06
C SER A 542 20.25 21.17 0.38
N ARG A 543 20.61 22.41 0.74
CA ARG A 543 19.63 23.51 0.97
C ARG A 543 18.65 23.64 -0.19
N ARG A 544 19.17 23.70 -1.43
CA ARG A 544 18.35 23.84 -2.66
C ARG A 544 17.29 22.76 -2.74
N ALA A 545 17.69 21.49 -2.58
CA ALA A 545 16.79 20.36 -2.67
C ALA A 545 15.81 20.29 -1.48
N VAL A 546 16.19 20.76 -0.29
CA VAL A 546 15.30 20.90 0.87
C VAL A 546 14.24 21.99 0.64
N HIS A 547 14.61 23.18 0.12
CA HIS A 547 13.64 24.21 -0.23
C HIS A 547 12.69 23.76 -1.35
N GLU A 548 13.19 23.07 -2.39
CA GLU A 548 12.35 22.50 -3.46
C GLU A 548 11.34 21.46 -2.93
N GLN A 549 11.68 20.73 -1.86
CA GLN A 549 10.73 19.84 -1.16
C GLN A 549 9.71 20.63 -0.32
N VAL A 550 10.12 21.70 0.38
CA VAL A 550 9.20 22.60 1.11
C VAL A 550 8.17 23.23 0.17
N GLU A 551 8.64 23.84 -0.93
CA GLU A 551 7.79 24.46 -1.96
C GLU A 551 6.80 23.44 -2.53
N HIS A 552 7.26 22.22 -2.82
CA HIS A 552 6.40 21.15 -3.34
C HIS A 552 5.29 20.75 -2.36
N LEU A 553 5.62 20.52 -1.08
CA LEU A 553 4.62 20.18 -0.06
C LEU A 553 3.60 21.30 0.09
N LEU A 554 4.03 22.56 0.28
CA LEU A 554 3.14 23.70 0.47
C LEU A 554 2.23 23.96 -0.75
N ALA A 555 2.75 23.76 -1.97
CA ALA A 555 1.94 23.81 -3.19
C ALA A 555 0.85 22.72 -3.22
N ARG A 556 1.16 21.48 -2.80
CA ARG A 556 0.17 20.38 -2.73
C ARG A 556 -0.93 20.65 -1.69
N LEU A 557 -0.64 21.34 -0.59
CA LEU A 557 -1.67 21.69 0.41
C LEU A 557 -2.66 22.76 -0.08
N THR A 558 -2.17 23.72 -0.89
CA THR A 558 -2.93 24.88 -1.40
C THR A 558 -3.66 24.60 -2.71
N ALA A 559 -3.22 23.62 -3.49
CA ALA A 559 -3.99 23.13 -4.63
C ALA A 559 -5.39 22.69 -4.17
N PRO A 560 -6.48 23.16 -4.82
CA PRO A 560 -7.80 22.59 -4.57
C PRO A 560 -7.74 21.11 -4.93
N TYR A 561 -8.28 20.25 -4.06
CA TYR A 561 -8.44 18.84 -4.41
C TYR A 561 -9.46 18.75 -5.54
N LEU A 562 -8.96 18.70 -6.77
CA LEU A 562 -9.68 18.20 -7.92
C LEU A 562 -9.90 16.70 -7.70
N ALA A 563 -10.88 16.40 -6.84
CA ALA A 563 -11.62 15.15 -6.95
C ALA A 563 -11.93 14.96 -8.44
N HIS A 564 -11.67 13.75 -8.95
CA HIS A 564 -12.06 13.35 -10.29
C HIS A 564 -13.59 13.20 -10.35
N THR A 565 -14.26 14.35 -10.26
CA THR A 565 -15.70 14.51 -10.40
C THR A 565 -16.04 14.18 -11.84
N MET A 566 -16.48 12.95 -12.04
CA MET A 566 -17.23 12.53 -13.22
C MET A 566 -18.54 13.33 -13.28
N LYS A 567 -18.46 14.61 -13.63
CA LYS A 567 -19.63 15.49 -13.76
C LYS A 567 -20.57 14.86 -14.79
N PRO A 568 -21.80 14.47 -14.40
CA PRO A 568 -22.76 13.94 -15.36
C PRO A 568 -23.08 15.06 -16.36
N PHE A 569 -22.94 14.77 -17.66
CA PHE A 569 -22.99 15.78 -18.73
C PHE A 569 -24.43 16.20 -19.08
N ALA A 570 -25.18 16.63 -18.08
CA ALA A 570 -26.58 17.05 -18.16
C ALA A 570 -26.73 18.44 -18.80
N GLY A 571 -26.32 18.59 -20.07
CA GLY A 571 -26.27 19.90 -20.74
C GLY A 571 -26.10 19.92 -22.26
N ALA A 572 -26.31 18.82 -22.99
CA ALA A 572 -26.06 18.77 -24.44
C ALA A 572 -27.03 17.85 -25.24
N VAL A 573 -28.34 18.05 -25.12
CA VAL A 573 -29.36 17.21 -25.79
C VAL A 573 -29.48 17.48 -27.32
N THR A 574 -28.87 18.54 -27.84
CA THR A 574 -29.03 18.99 -29.24
C THR A 574 -27.88 18.60 -30.19
N THR A 575 -26.85 17.88 -29.73
CA THR A 575 -25.68 17.50 -30.56
C THR A 575 -25.53 15.99 -30.80
N SER A 576 -26.38 15.17 -30.20
CA SER A 576 -26.22 13.70 -30.12
C SER A 576 -26.28 12.96 -31.46
N THR A 577 -26.87 13.55 -32.51
CA THR A 577 -26.96 12.93 -33.85
C THR A 577 -25.68 13.09 -34.70
N LEU A 578 -24.91 14.16 -34.52
CA LEU A 578 -23.60 14.29 -35.18
C LEU A 578 -22.49 13.58 -34.43
N ALA A 579 -22.53 13.55 -33.09
CA ALA A 579 -21.54 12.85 -32.27
C ALA A 579 -21.53 11.33 -32.55
N LEU A 580 -22.71 10.71 -32.74
CA LEU A 580 -22.80 9.28 -33.02
C LEU A 580 -22.19 8.89 -34.38
N LEU A 581 -22.40 9.73 -35.41
CA LEU A 581 -21.76 9.56 -36.72
C LEU A 581 -20.24 9.78 -36.64
N ALA A 582 -19.78 10.78 -35.86
CA ALA A 582 -18.36 11.03 -35.66
C ALA A 582 -17.65 9.89 -34.89
N LEU A 583 -18.31 9.28 -33.92
CA LEU A 583 -17.81 8.10 -33.20
C LEU A 583 -17.74 6.86 -34.09
N GLN A 584 -18.71 6.67 -35.01
CA GLN A 584 -18.64 5.58 -36.01
C GLN A 584 -17.53 5.77 -37.05
N SER A 585 -17.16 7.01 -37.40
CA SER A 585 -15.92 7.24 -38.18
C SER A 585 -14.66 7.02 -37.35
N ALA A 586 -14.61 7.53 -36.11
CA ALA A 586 -13.41 7.45 -35.28
C ALA A 586 -13.06 6.01 -34.86
N SER A 587 -14.06 5.14 -34.62
CA SER A 587 -13.81 3.72 -34.37
C SER A 587 -13.29 2.99 -35.61
N ALA A 588 -13.77 3.35 -36.82
CA ALA A 588 -13.29 2.78 -38.08
C ALA A 588 -11.84 3.19 -38.41
N ASP A 589 -11.47 4.45 -38.15
CA ASP A 589 -10.12 4.96 -38.42
C ASP A 589 -9.04 4.30 -37.54
N VAL A 590 -9.37 3.94 -36.28
CA VAL A 590 -8.41 3.31 -35.33
C VAL A 590 -8.27 1.79 -35.55
N GLU A 591 -9.21 1.15 -36.26
CA GLU A 591 -9.14 -0.28 -36.56
C GLU A 591 -8.23 -0.64 -37.76
N ALA A 592 -7.73 0.38 -38.46
CA ALA A 592 -7.00 0.29 -39.73
C ALA A 592 -5.45 0.21 -39.61
N ASP A 593 -4.86 0.74 -38.52
CA ASP A 593 -3.40 0.90 -38.35
C ASP A 593 -2.69 -0.30 -37.66
N ARG A 594 -3.37 -1.46 -37.52
CA ARG A 594 -2.74 -2.68 -36.96
C ARG A 594 -2.08 -3.52 -38.05
N PRO A 595 -0.79 -3.89 -37.94
CA PRO A 595 -0.19 -4.91 -38.80
C PRO A 595 -0.97 -6.22 -38.69
N LYS A 596 -1.16 -6.92 -39.81
CA LYS A 596 -1.79 -8.25 -39.80
C LYS A 596 -0.82 -9.27 -39.23
N PHE A 597 -1.36 -10.24 -38.49
CA PHE A 597 -0.61 -11.43 -38.13
C PHE A 597 -0.20 -12.21 -39.38
N VAL A 598 1.01 -12.77 -39.35
CA VAL A 598 1.54 -13.72 -40.33
C VAL A 598 2.26 -14.79 -39.53
N PRO A 599 1.78 -16.04 -39.50
CA PRO A 599 2.43 -17.10 -38.75
C PRO A 599 3.89 -17.27 -39.19
N SER A 600 4.81 -17.29 -38.21
CA SER A 600 6.23 -17.55 -38.44
C SER A 600 6.42 -18.95 -39.03
N THR A 601 7.37 -19.06 -39.96
CA THR A 601 7.77 -20.33 -40.58
C THR A 601 9.10 -20.84 -40.02
N VAL A 602 9.46 -20.46 -38.79
CA VAL A 602 10.63 -21.03 -38.10
C VAL A 602 10.31 -22.46 -37.66
N GLU A 603 11.10 -23.42 -38.12
CA GLU A 603 10.99 -24.81 -37.70
C GLU A 603 11.54 -24.98 -36.27
N GLY A 604 10.77 -25.67 -35.43
CA GLY A 604 11.15 -26.09 -34.08
C GLY A 604 10.91 -27.59 -33.89
N LEU A 605 11.16 -28.09 -32.68
CA LEU A 605 10.74 -29.43 -32.24
C LEU A 605 9.24 -29.50 -31.98
N PHE A 606 8.66 -28.38 -31.52
CA PHE A 606 7.23 -28.12 -31.47
C PHE A 606 7.00 -26.60 -31.64
N VAL A 607 5.94 -26.23 -32.35
CA VAL A 607 5.55 -24.83 -32.60
C VAL A 607 4.03 -24.74 -32.58
N GLU A 608 3.49 -23.83 -31.76
CA GLU A 608 2.07 -23.47 -31.75
C GLU A 608 1.91 -21.93 -31.73
N GLN A 609 1.00 -21.46 -32.58
CA GLN A 609 0.67 -20.05 -32.85
C GLN A 609 -0.86 -19.86 -32.98
N PHE A 610 -1.62 -20.78 -32.37
CA PHE A 610 -3.09 -20.89 -32.28
C PHE A 610 -3.92 -20.66 -33.56
N THR A 611 -3.28 -20.77 -34.72
CA THR A 611 -3.88 -20.68 -36.06
C THR A 611 -5.15 -21.55 -36.21
N PRO A 612 -6.11 -21.16 -37.08
CA PRO A 612 -7.34 -21.92 -37.32
C PRO A 612 -7.15 -23.44 -37.48
N GLY A 613 -7.97 -24.22 -36.77
CA GLY A 613 -7.80 -25.67 -36.62
C GLY A 613 -7.05 -26.11 -35.36
N TRP A 614 -6.75 -25.18 -34.43
CA TRP A 614 -6.16 -25.46 -33.11
C TRP A 614 -6.98 -26.49 -32.29
N ASP A 615 -8.29 -26.52 -32.49
CA ASP A 615 -9.27 -27.40 -31.82
C ASP A 615 -9.14 -28.88 -32.23
N ALA A 616 -8.48 -29.13 -33.37
CA ALA A 616 -8.05 -30.47 -33.78
C ALA A 616 -6.63 -30.82 -33.30
N ARG A 617 -5.88 -29.87 -32.72
CA ARG A 617 -4.52 -30.06 -32.18
C ARG A 617 -4.50 -30.20 -30.66
N TRP A 618 -5.35 -29.44 -29.95
CA TRP A 618 -5.43 -29.43 -28.49
C TRP A 618 -6.72 -30.10 -28.00
N ALA A 619 -6.61 -30.90 -26.94
CA ALA A 619 -7.76 -31.50 -26.26
C ALA A 619 -7.90 -30.95 -24.84
N LEU A 620 -9.15 -30.65 -24.49
CA LEU A 620 -9.57 -30.31 -23.12
C LEU A 620 -9.58 -31.58 -22.25
N SER A 621 -9.16 -31.43 -21.01
CA SER A 621 -9.28 -32.51 -20.03
C SER A 621 -10.73 -32.78 -19.67
N LYS A 622 -11.04 -34.04 -19.38
CA LYS A 622 -12.31 -34.53 -18.86
C LYS A 622 -12.15 -35.16 -17.47
N THR A 623 -10.95 -35.08 -16.88
CA THR A 623 -10.60 -35.72 -15.61
C THR A 623 -11.08 -34.94 -14.39
N SER A 624 -10.88 -35.51 -13.20
CA SER A 624 -11.22 -34.87 -11.93
C SER A 624 -10.17 -35.09 -10.83
N LYS A 625 -10.08 -34.11 -9.93
CA LYS A 625 -9.11 -33.98 -8.85
C LYS A 625 -9.82 -34.19 -7.51
N ILE A 626 -9.51 -35.29 -6.83
CA ILE A 626 -10.00 -35.59 -5.48
C ILE A 626 -8.93 -35.15 -4.48
N GLN A 627 -9.26 -34.22 -3.59
CA GLN A 627 -8.32 -33.66 -2.62
C GLN A 627 -8.11 -34.62 -1.43
N SER A 628 -6.86 -34.85 -1.03
CA SER A 628 -6.53 -35.80 0.04
C SER A 628 -6.88 -35.28 1.44
N GLY A 629 -8.16 -35.34 1.81
CA GLY A 629 -8.69 -35.02 3.13
C GLY A 629 -10.22 -34.93 3.17
N ASN A 630 -10.81 -34.29 2.16
CA ASN A 630 -12.25 -34.19 1.96
C ASN A 630 -12.70 -35.04 0.77
N GLN A 631 -13.94 -35.56 0.79
CA GLN A 631 -14.51 -36.34 -0.32
C GLN A 631 -15.05 -35.45 -1.47
N GLU A 632 -14.42 -34.30 -1.71
CA GLU A 632 -14.83 -33.35 -2.75
C GLU A 632 -14.09 -33.61 -4.07
N GLU A 633 -14.87 -33.74 -5.15
CA GLU A 633 -14.39 -33.96 -6.51
C GLU A 633 -14.37 -32.63 -7.28
N PHE A 634 -13.18 -32.04 -7.45
CA PHE A 634 -13.00 -30.86 -8.30
C PHE A 634 -12.84 -31.30 -9.75
N LYS A 635 -13.53 -30.64 -10.69
CA LYS A 635 -13.44 -30.94 -12.13
C LYS A 635 -12.64 -29.84 -12.82
N TYR A 636 -11.92 -30.22 -13.87
CA TYR A 636 -11.21 -29.26 -14.72
C TYR A 636 -12.19 -28.59 -15.71
N ASP A 637 -13.23 -27.95 -15.16
CA ASP A 637 -14.37 -27.37 -15.91
C ASP A 637 -14.18 -25.89 -16.28
N GLY A 638 -12.95 -25.38 -16.22
CA GLY A 638 -12.58 -24.06 -16.69
C GLY A 638 -12.67 -23.92 -18.22
N ILE A 639 -13.25 -22.81 -18.68
CA ILE A 639 -13.51 -22.54 -20.10
C ILE A 639 -12.27 -21.96 -20.76
N TRP A 640 -11.91 -22.52 -21.92
CA TRP A 640 -10.89 -21.99 -22.82
C TRP A 640 -11.53 -21.47 -24.11
N ALA A 641 -10.96 -20.43 -24.70
CA ALA A 641 -11.27 -19.97 -26.05
C ALA A 641 -9.96 -19.60 -26.77
N VAL A 642 -9.95 -19.70 -28.10
CA VAL A 642 -8.91 -19.08 -28.94
C VAL A 642 -9.56 -17.91 -29.66
N GLU A 643 -9.07 -16.70 -29.36
CA GLU A 643 -9.61 -15.42 -29.80
C GLU A 643 -8.54 -14.32 -29.68
N GLU A 644 -8.65 -13.26 -30.49
CA GLU A 644 -7.75 -12.10 -30.41
C GLU A 644 -7.86 -11.41 -29.02
N PRO A 645 -6.74 -11.18 -28.29
CA PRO A 645 -6.76 -10.57 -26.96
C PRO A 645 -7.43 -9.20 -26.92
N THR A 646 -8.44 -9.04 -26.05
CA THR A 646 -9.30 -7.85 -25.98
C THR A 646 -8.62 -6.65 -25.32
N VAL A 647 -7.70 -6.87 -24.36
CA VAL A 647 -6.93 -5.80 -23.72
C VAL A 647 -5.64 -5.56 -24.50
N PHE A 648 -5.43 -4.33 -24.96
CA PHE A 648 -4.30 -3.91 -25.81
C PHE A 648 -4.01 -4.88 -26.98
N PRO A 649 -4.96 -5.12 -27.92
CA PRO A 649 -4.80 -6.07 -29.01
C PRO A 649 -3.57 -5.76 -29.88
N GLY A 650 -2.68 -6.74 -30.02
CA GLY A 650 -1.41 -6.67 -30.75
C GLY A 650 -1.59 -6.70 -32.27
N LEU A 651 -1.12 -7.77 -32.92
CA LEU A 651 -1.27 -7.95 -34.37
C LEU A 651 -2.75 -8.27 -34.70
N LYS A 652 -3.19 -7.99 -35.93
CA LYS A 652 -4.59 -8.19 -36.35
C LYS A 652 -4.82 -9.59 -36.89
N GLY A 653 -5.73 -10.34 -36.26
CA GLY A 653 -5.94 -11.78 -36.49
C GLY A 653 -4.89 -12.65 -35.80
N ASP A 654 -4.40 -12.20 -34.65
CA ASP A 654 -3.44 -12.88 -33.77
C ASP A 654 -4.24 -13.48 -32.60
N ASP A 655 -4.89 -14.61 -32.85
CA ASP A 655 -5.75 -15.27 -31.86
C ASP A 655 -4.88 -16.05 -30.85
N SER A 656 -5.05 -15.81 -29.56
CA SER A 656 -4.30 -16.49 -28.48
C SER A 656 -5.20 -17.43 -27.69
N LEU A 657 -4.63 -18.42 -26.98
CA LEU A 657 -5.38 -19.34 -26.12
C LEU A 657 -5.69 -18.68 -24.76
N ILE A 658 -6.94 -18.28 -24.54
CA ILE A 658 -7.39 -17.48 -23.39
C ILE A 658 -8.22 -18.32 -22.41
N MET A 659 -7.89 -18.22 -21.12
CA MET A 659 -8.71 -18.71 -20.01
C MET A 659 -9.88 -17.75 -19.75
N LYS A 660 -11.11 -18.26 -19.76
CA LYS A 660 -12.36 -17.46 -19.71
C LYS A 660 -13.13 -17.57 -18.40
N SER A 661 -12.70 -18.41 -17.45
CA SER A 661 -13.40 -18.61 -16.16
C SER A 661 -12.54 -18.20 -14.97
N LYS A 662 -13.10 -17.38 -14.06
CA LYS A 662 -12.48 -17.09 -12.75
C LYS A 662 -12.66 -18.24 -11.76
N ALA A 663 -11.70 -18.42 -10.85
CA ALA A 663 -11.77 -19.36 -9.74
C ALA A 663 -12.05 -20.84 -10.13
N LYS A 664 -11.61 -21.26 -11.33
CA LYS A 664 -11.78 -22.62 -11.87
C LYS A 664 -10.47 -23.33 -12.13
N GLN A 665 -10.49 -24.67 -12.07
CA GLN A 665 -9.37 -25.50 -12.52
C GLN A 665 -9.47 -25.68 -14.04
N HIS A 666 -8.38 -25.39 -14.74
CA HIS A 666 -8.28 -25.45 -16.19
C HIS A 666 -7.21 -26.46 -16.58
N ALA A 667 -7.53 -27.43 -17.44
CA ALA A 667 -6.55 -28.35 -17.99
C ALA A 667 -6.77 -28.56 -19.51
N ILE A 668 -5.73 -28.26 -20.29
CA ILE A 668 -5.70 -28.45 -21.75
C ILE A 668 -4.30 -28.90 -22.18
N SER A 669 -4.20 -29.81 -23.15
CA SER A 669 -2.91 -30.29 -23.65
C SER A 669 -2.93 -30.72 -25.11
N THR A 670 -1.75 -30.86 -25.69
CA THR A 670 -1.51 -31.51 -26.99
C THR A 670 -0.33 -32.47 -26.87
N LEU A 671 -0.36 -33.57 -27.64
CA LEU A 671 0.70 -34.58 -27.69
C LEU A 671 1.51 -34.43 -28.98
N PHE A 672 2.78 -34.83 -28.93
CA PHE A 672 3.68 -34.76 -30.09
C PHE A 672 3.64 -36.07 -30.88
N ASP A 673 3.68 -35.99 -32.22
CA ASP A 673 3.81 -37.16 -33.12
C ASP A 673 4.99 -38.07 -32.76
N LYS A 674 6.04 -37.49 -32.16
CA LYS A 674 7.24 -38.17 -31.68
C LYS A 674 7.72 -37.47 -30.39
N PRO A 675 8.02 -38.22 -29.32
CA PRO A 675 8.62 -37.61 -28.13
C PRO A 675 9.97 -36.94 -28.41
N ILE A 676 10.18 -35.77 -27.82
CA ILE A 676 11.47 -35.08 -27.78
C ILE A 676 12.37 -35.81 -26.78
N THR A 677 13.57 -36.20 -27.19
CA THR A 677 14.55 -36.93 -26.36
C THR A 677 15.79 -36.09 -26.08
N PHE A 678 16.39 -36.30 -24.90
CA PHE A 678 17.48 -35.48 -24.38
C PHE A 678 18.79 -36.29 -24.34
N ASP A 679 19.64 -36.11 -25.35
CA ASP A 679 20.99 -36.71 -25.36
C ASP A 679 22.02 -35.90 -24.54
N GLY A 680 21.66 -34.69 -24.11
CA GLY A 680 22.49 -33.76 -23.34
C GLY A 680 23.61 -33.09 -24.14
N THR A 681 23.65 -33.26 -25.47
CA THR A 681 24.72 -32.74 -26.35
C THR A 681 24.38 -31.41 -27.03
N LYS A 682 23.08 -31.11 -27.19
CA LYS A 682 22.57 -29.83 -27.71
C LYS A 682 21.95 -29.01 -26.59
N PRO A 683 21.82 -27.67 -26.76
CA PRO A 683 20.90 -26.88 -25.96
C PRO A 683 19.47 -27.41 -26.07
N PHE A 684 18.65 -27.08 -25.09
CA PHE A 684 17.20 -27.25 -25.12
C PHE A 684 16.54 -25.93 -24.76
N VAL A 685 15.50 -25.54 -25.51
CA VAL A 685 14.85 -24.24 -25.37
C VAL A 685 13.34 -24.44 -25.28
N VAL A 686 12.73 -23.79 -24.29
CA VAL A 686 11.26 -23.69 -24.13
C VAL A 686 10.92 -22.21 -24.07
N GLN A 687 10.08 -21.75 -24.99
CA GLN A 687 9.70 -20.35 -25.14
C GLN A 687 8.18 -20.27 -25.32
N TYR A 688 7.54 -19.29 -24.69
CA TYR A 688 6.13 -18.97 -24.91
C TYR A 688 5.78 -17.58 -24.38
N GLU A 689 4.67 -17.03 -24.86
CA GLU A 689 4.12 -15.77 -24.38
C GLU A 689 3.00 -16.00 -23.36
N VAL A 690 2.95 -15.12 -22.36
CA VAL A 690 1.82 -14.97 -21.42
C VAL A 690 1.38 -13.52 -21.41
N LYS A 691 0.08 -13.29 -21.48
CA LYS A 691 -0.54 -11.96 -21.41
C LYS A 691 -1.65 -11.96 -20.36
N MET A 692 -1.51 -11.15 -19.31
CA MET A 692 -2.40 -11.15 -18.15
C MET A 692 -3.37 -9.97 -18.25
N GLN A 693 -4.37 -10.09 -19.13
CA GLN A 693 -5.25 -8.98 -19.54
C GLN A 693 -5.92 -8.27 -18.35
N ASN A 694 -6.40 -9.04 -17.38
CA ASN A 694 -7.04 -8.55 -16.16
C ASN A 694 -6.10 -8.54 -14.94
N GLY A 695 -4.79 -8.78 -15.15
CA GLY A 695 -3.79 -9.00 -14.11
C GLY A 695 -3.72 -10.46 -13.62
N LEU A 696 -3.00 -10.65 -12.51
CA LEU A 696 -2.86 -11.93 -11.81
C LEU A 696 -2.68 -11.67 -10.31
N SER A 697 -3.60 -12.15 -9.49
CA SER A 697 -3.71 -11.92 -8.04
C SER A 697 -3.32 -13.16 -7.23
N CYS A 698 -3.89 -14.32 -7.58
CA CYS A 698 -3.43 -15.63 -7.16
C CYS A 698 -3.71 -16.68 -8.24
N GLY A 699 -2.65 -17.34 -8.72
CA GLY A 699 -2.68 -18.42 -9.69
C GLY A 699 -1.38 -18.54 -10.49
N GLY A 700 -1.25 -19.67 -11.18
CA GLY A 700 -0.14 -19.94 -12.09
C GLY A 700 -0.43 -19.55 -13.54
N ALA A 701 0.62 -19.29 -14.30
CA ALA A 701 0.60 -19.25 -15.77
C ALA A 701 1.83 -19.96 -16.37
N TYR A 702 2.25 -21.06 -15.72
CA TYR A 702 3.33 -21.95 -16.13
C TYR A 702 2.89 -22.99 -17.18
N VAL A 703 3.83 -23.47 -17.99
CA VAL A 703 3.63 -24.59 -18.92
C VAL A 703 4.23 -25.89 -18.36
N LYS A 704 3.56 -27.03 -18.59
CA LYS A 704 4.08 -28.38 -18.28
C LYS A 704 4.45 -29.12 -19.57
N LEU A 705 5.63 -29.73 -19.58
CA LEU A 705 6.10 -30.64 -20.63
C LEU A 705 5.92 -32.08 -20.18
N LEU A 706 5.09 -32.87 -20.88
CA LEU A 706 4.55 -34.14 -20.41
C LEU A 706 5.54 -35.31 -20.60
N ASN A 707 5.71 -36.16 -19.60
CA ASN A 707 6.75 -37.20 -19.55
C ASN A 707 6.30 -38.50 -20.25
N ALA A 708 6.84 -38.76 -21.44
CA ALA A 708 6.54 -39.95 -22.24
C ALA A 708 7.20 -41.25 -21.70
N ASP A 709 8.23 -41.14 -20.86
CA ASP A 709 8.91 -42.31 -20.28
C ASP A 709 8.14 -42.89 -19.09
N ALA A 710 7.08 -42.22 -18.62
CA ALA A 710 6.29 -42.59 -17.44
C ALA A 710 5.04 -43.43 -17.76
N GLY A 711 4.58 -43.49 -19.01
CA GLY A 711 3.40 -44.27 -19.41
C GLY A 711 2.80 -43.83 -20.75
N LYS A 712 1.62 -44.37 -21.10
CA LYS A 712 0.82 -43.83 -22.20
C LYS A 712 0.24 -42.48 -21.76
N LEU A 713 0.59 -41.40 -22.44
CA LEU A 713 -0.06 -40.11 -22.27
C LEU A 713 -1.45 -40.12 -22.94
N ASP A 714 -2.40 -39.41 -22.33
CA ASP A 714 -3.72 -39.14 -22.91
C ASP A 714 -4.15 -37.72 -22.52
N SER A 715 -4.54 -36.91 -23.49
CA SER A 715 -4.89 -35.50 -23.25
C SER A 715 -6.26 -35.32 -22.62
N GLU A 716 -7.18 -36.29 -22.76
CA GLU A 716 -8.47 -36.23 -22.07
C GLU A 716 -8.36 -36.57 -20.57
N GLU A 717 -7.30 -37.27 -20.16
CA GLU A 717 -6.99 -37.60 -18.77
C GLU A 717 -6.01 -36.60 -18.11
N PHE A 718 -5.62 -35.52 -18.81
CA PHE A 718 -4.59 -34.58 -18.35
C PHE A 718 -4.99 -33.81 -17.09
N GLY A 719 -4.12 -33.78 -16.08
CA GLY A 719 -4.35 -33.06 -14.82
C GLY A 719 -3.15 -33.09 -13.88
N ASP A 720 -3.40 -32.81 -12.60
CA ASP A 720 -2.43 -32.76 -11.50
C ASP A 720 -1.57 -34.02 -11.35
N LYS A 721 -2.13 -35.20 -11.70
CA LYS A 721 -1.46 -36.50 -11.60
C LYS A 721 -0.71 -36.91 -12.87
N THR A 722 -0.79 -36.13 -13.96
CA THR A 722 -0.10 -36.48 -15.21
C THR A 722 1.41 -36.27 -15.05
N PRO A 723 2.25 -37.30 -15.28
CA PRO A 723 3.70 -37.15 -15.20
C PRO A 723 4.23 -36.10 -16.18
N TYR A 724 5.16 -35.27 -15.71
CA TYR A 724 5.78 -34.20 -16.49
C TYR A 724 7.29 -34.23 -16.30
N SER A 725 8.06 -33.81 -17.33
CA SER A 725 9.53 -33.78 -17.29
C SER A 725 10.04 -32.43 -16.81
N ILE A 726 9.39 -31.34 -17.24
CA ILE A 726 9.74 -29.95 -16.90
C ILE A 726 8.43 -29.16 -16.69
N MET A 727 8.40 -28.31 -15.67
CA MET A 727 7.43 -27.22 -15.52
C MET A 727 8.21 -25.89 -15.51
N PHE A 728 7.77 -24.93 -16.31
CA PHE A 728 8.45 -23.64 -16.47
C PHE A 728 7.43 -22.50 -16.58
N GLY A 729 7.71 -21.36 -15.94
CA GLY A 729 6.95 -20.11 -16.15
C GLY A 729 6.48 -19.41 -14.88
N PRO A 730 5.75 -18.29 -15.01
CA PRO A 730 5.34 -17.44 -13.91
C PRO A 730 4.26 -18.07 -13.02
N ASP A 731 4.34 -17.75 -11.73
CA ASP A 731 3.38 -18.08 -10.69
C ASP A 731 3.33 -16.93 -9.66
N ARG A 732 2.15 -16.68 -9.10
CA ARG A 732 1.93 -15.64 -8.09
C ARG A 732 0.80 -16.01 -7.16
N CYS A 733 0.96 -15.76 -5.87
CA CYS A 733 -0.18 -15.64 -4.95
C CYS A 733 0.09 -14.56 -3.91
N GLY A 734 -0.67 -13.47 -3.96
CA GLY A 734 -0.48 -12.31 -3.08
C GLY A 734 0.87 -11.61 -3.32
N PRO A 735 1.75 -11.48 -2.29
CA PRO A 735 3.07 -10.87 -2.44
C PRO A 735 4.09 -11.81 -3.11
N ASP A 736 3.93 -13.13 -2.97
CA ASP A 736 4.87 -14.10 -3.52
C ASP A 736 4.67 -14.20 -5.03
N SER A 737 5.68 -13.85 -5.81
CA SER A 737 5.68 -13.97 -7.27
C SER A 737 7.05 -14.43 -7.78
N LYS A 738 7.04 -15.46 -8.62
CA LYS A 738 8.24 -16.23 -9.00
C LYS A 738 8.09 -16.83 -10.39
N ILE A 739 9.20 -17.10 -11.05
CA ILE A 739 9.27 -17.95 -12.24
C ILE A 739 9.72 -19.34 -11.77
N HIS A 740 8.85 -20.34 -11.92
CA HIS A 740 9.23 -21.73 -11.72
C HIS A 740 10.18 -22.17 -12.83
N PHE A 741 11.23 -22.87 -12.44
CA PHE A 741 11.84 -23.92 -13.26
C PHE A 741 11.94 -25.15 -12.36
N ILE A 742 11.17 -26.17 -12.70
CA ILE A 742 11.10 -27.46 -12.00
C ILE A 742 11.35 -28.56 -13.04
N PHE A 743 12.15 -29.56 -12.71
CA PHE A 743 12.30 -30.76 -13.54
C PHE A 743 12.23 -32.05 -12.73
N HIS A 744 11.79 -33.14 -13.35
CA HIS A 744 11.74 -34.47 -12.72
C HIS A 744 13.01 -35.23 -13.08
N HIS A 745 13.93 -35.34 -12.12
CA HIS A 745 15.20 -36.06 -12.29
C HIS A 745 15.00 -37.55 -12.04
N LYS A 746 15.59 -38.41 -12.87
CA LYS A 746 15.52 -39.86 -12.70
C LYS A 746 16.69 -40.34 -11.86
N ASN A 747 16.40 -40.89 -10.68
CA ASN A 747 17.39 -41.45 -9.77
C ASN A 747 18.16 -42.59 -10.46
N PRO A 748 19.49 -42.47 -10.70
CA PRO A 748 20.25 -43.49 -11.43
C PRO A 748 20.41 -44.84 -10.70
N LYS A 749 20.06 -44.90 -9.41
CA LYS A 749 20.09 -46.13 -8.59
C LYS A 749 18.74 -46.82 -8.49
N THR A 750 17.65 -46.08 -8.26
CA THR A 750 16.32 -46.67 -8.03
C THR A 750 15.43 -46.66 -9.27
N GLY A 751 15.71 -45.78 -10.24
CA GLY A 751 14.89 -45.56 -11.44
C GLY A 751 13.63 -44.72 -11.20
N GLU A 752 13.37 -44.31 -9.95
CA GLU A 752 12.27 -43.42 -9.55
C GLU A 752 12.54 -41.98 -10.00
N TYR A 753 11.49 -41.18 -10.15
CA TYR A 753 11.59 -39.75 -10.44
C TYR A 753 11.48 -38.92 -9.15
N GLU A 754 12.34 -37.91 -9.03
CA GLU A 754 12.36 -36.95 -7.92
C GLU A 754 12.25 -35.52 -8.47
N GLU A 755 11.35 -34.72 -7.92
CA GLU A 755 11.13 -33.34 -8.34
C GLU A 755 12.28 -32.42 -7.86
N LYS A 756 12.83 -31.62 -8.78
CA LYS A 756 13.93 -30.69 -8.56
C LYS A 756 13.44 -29.27 -8.84
N GLN A 757 13.35 -28.43 -7.81
CA GLN A 757 12.93 -27.02 -7.90
C GLN A 757 14.11 -26.07 -7.60
N LEU A 758 14.09 -24.85 -8.15
CA LEU A 758 15.12 -23.84 -7.89
C LEU A 758 15.22 -23.46 -6.39
N LYS A 759 16.45 -23.28 -5.91
CA LYS A 759 16.76 -22.76 -4.56
C LYS A 759 16.25 -21.33 -4.34
N VAL A 760 16.45 -20.48 -5.35
CA VAL A 760 16.09 -19.06 -5.34
C VAL A 760 15.55 -18.72 -6.74
N PRO A 761 14.22 -18.84 -6.97
CA PRO A 761 13.63 -18.50 -8.26
C PRO A 761 13.59 -16.97 -8.46
N PRO A 762 13.74 -16.47 -9.71
CA PRO A 762 13.62 -15.04 -10.01
C PRO A 762 12.15 -14.60 -9.97
N GLN A 763 11.90 -13.31 -9.77
CA GLN A 763 10.53 -12.75 -9.76
C GLN A 763 9.89 -12.77 -11.15
N ALA A 764 8.57 -12.97 -11.21
CA ALA A 764 7.81 -12.90 -12.45
C ALA A 764 7.36 -11.48 -12.78
N LYS A 765 7.49 -11.08 -14.06
CA LYS A 765 6.92 -9.84 -14.60
C LYS A 765 5.41 -10.01 -14.79
N ILE A 766 4.59 -9.18 -14.14
CA ILE A 766 3.13 -9.17 -14.27
C ILE A 766 2.73 -7.93 -15.07
N ALA A 767 2.16 -8.11 -16.27
CA ALA A 767 1.83 -7.01 -17.18
C ALA A 767 0.57 -7.31 -18.02
N LYS A 768 -0.12 -6.23 -18.45
CA LYS A 768 -1.28 -6.31 -19.37
C LYS A 768 -0.88 -6.56 -20.82
N VAL A 769 0.33 -6.18 -21.22
CA VAL A 769 0.96 -6.52 -22.51
C VAL A 769 1.61 -7.91 -22.46
N SER A 770 1.77 -8.56 -23.62
CA SER A 770 2.48 -9.84 -23.73
C SER A 770 3.86 -9.80 -23.06
N THR A 771 4.17 -10.88 -22.33
CA THR A 771 5.48 -11.12 -21.72
C THR A 771 6.01 -12.47 -22.22
N LEU A 772 7.19 -12.45 -22.84
CA LEU A 772 7.84 -13.62 -23.42
C LEU A 772 8.72 -14.28 -22.36
N TYR A 773 8.43 -15.52 -21.99
CA TYR A 773 9.29 -16.32 -21.11
C TYR A 773 10.12 -17.27 -21.96
N THR A 774 11.40 -17.44 -21.61
CA THR A 774 12.25 -18.44 -22.28
C THR A 774 13.19 -19.11 -21.28
N LEU A 775 13.22 -20.44 -21.29
CA LEU A 775 14.18 -21.28 -20.60
C LEU A 775 15.17 -21.84 -21.63
N ILE A 776 16.46 -21.69 -21.37
CA ILE A 776 17.55 -22.32 -22.11
C ILE A 776 18.31 -23.24 -21.16
N VAL A 777 18.47 -24.52 -21.51
CA VAL A 777 19.32 -25.47 -20.80
C VAL A 777 20.46 -25.90 -21.72
N ASN A 778 21.70 -25.83 -21.24
CA ASN A 778 22.89 -26.02 -22.05
C ASN A 778 23.53 -27.42 -21.90
N PRO A 779 24.39 -27.84 -22.85
CA PRO A 779 25.15 -29.10 -22.75
C PRO A 779 26.10 -29.18 -21.54
N ASP A 780 26.57 -28.03 -21.03
CA ASP A 780 27.51 -27.91 -19.92
C ASP A 780 26.83 -27.96 -18.52
N GLN A 781 25.54 -28.31 -18.48
CA GLN A 781 24.69 -28.32 -17.29
C GLN A 781 24.34 -26.94 -16.71
N THR A 782 24.69 -25.85 -17.38
CA THR A 782 24.14 -24.53 -17.07
C THR A 782 22.72 -24.36 -17.61
N PHE A 783 21.97 -23.43 -17.03
CA PHE A 783 20.70 -22.95 -17.56
C PHE A 783 20.61 -21.43 -17.47
N GLU A 784 19.73 -20.86 -18.29
CA GLU A 784 19.44 -19.44 -18.36
C GLU A 784 17.93 -19.22 -18.52
N ILE A 785 17.39 -18.26 -17.77
CA ILE A 785 15.99 -17.84 -17.85
C ILE A 785 15.96 -16.40 -18.38
N LEU A 786 15.22 -16.19 -19.46
CA LEU A 786 14.98 -14.90 -20.08
C LEU A 786 13.52 -14.46 -19.88
N VAL A 787 13.31 -13.16 -19.75
CA VAL A 787 12.00 -12.49 -19.80
C VAL A 787 12.09 -11.34 -20.80
N ASN A 788 11.26 -11.33 -21.85
CA ASN A 788 11.35 -10.40 -22.98
C ASN A 788 12.76 -10.36 -23.61
N ASN A 789 13.41 -11.52 -23.73
CA ASN A 789 14.82 -11.70 -24.14
C ASN A 789 15.89 -11.13 -23.16
N ASP A 790 15.52 -10.44 -22.07
CA ASP A 790 16.45 -10.03 -21.00
C ASP A 790 16.77 -11.20 -20.06
N SER A 791 18.05 -11.39 -19.73
CA SER A 791 18.51 -12.45 -18.82
C SER A 791 18.21 -12.13 -17.35
N VAL A 792 17.27 -12.88 -16.73
CA VAL A 792 16.87 -12.68 -15.33
C VAL A 792 17.50 -13.67 -14.35
N MET A 793 17.97 -14.83 -14.83
CA MET A 793 18.73 -15.79 -14.04
C MET A 793 19.68 -16.62 -14.91
N LYS A 794 20.87 -16.93 -14.39
CA LYS A 794 21.75 -18.00 -14.89
C LYS A 794 22.14 -18.88 -13.70
N GLY A 795 22.28 -20.18 -13.92
CA GLY A 795 22.65 -21.14 -12.86
C GLY A 795 23.09 -22.49 -13.40
N SER A 796 23.25 -23.46 -12.49
CA SER A 796 23.69 -24.83 -12.75
C SER A 796 22.66 -25.85 -12.26
N LEU A 797 22.31 -26.83 -13.11
CA LEU A 797 21.43 -27.94 -12.75
C LEU A 797 21.98 -28.77 -11.57
N LEU A 798 23.30 -28.78 -11.39
CA LEU A 798 23.98 -29.54 -10.34
C LEU A 798 23.99 -28.82 -8.99
N GLU A 799 23.89 -27.47 -8.98
CA GLU A 799 24.17 -26.64 -7.81
C GLU A 799 22.96 -25.84 -7.32
N ASP A 800 22.05 -25.39 -8.19
CA ASP A 800 21.01 -24.42 -7.84
C ASP A 800 19.63 -25.02 -7.50
N PHE A 801 19.55 -26.35 -7.32
CA PHE A 801 18.28 -27.07 -7.11
C PHE A 801 18.14 -27.71 -5.73
N LEU A 802 16.88 -27.87 -5.29
CA LEU A 802 16.45 -28.60 -4.10
C LEU A 802 15.34 -29.62 -4.44
N PRO A 803 15.41 -30.85 -3.90
CA PRO A 803 16.62 -31.49 -3.35
C PRO A 803 17.75 -31.50 -4.41
N PRO A 804 19.04 -31.49 -4.03
CA PRO A 804 20.11 -31.43 -5.02
C PRO A 804 20.04 -32.64 -5.98
N VAL A 805 20.49 -32.47 -7.23
CA VAL A 805 20.59 -33.58 -8.21
C VAL A 805 21.46 -34.70 -7.65
N ASN A 806 22.63 -34.34 -7.12
CA ASN A 806 23.51 -35.26 -6.42
C ASN A 806 23.26 -35.15 -4.91
N PRO A 807 22.65 -36.18 -4.26
CA PRO A 807 22.51 -36.19 -2.81
C PRO A 807 23.90 -36.18 -2.14
N PRO A 808 24.02 -35.77 -0.86
CA PRO A 808 25.31 -35.74 -0.17
C PRO A 808 25.89 -37.15 0.00
N LYS A 809 27.23 -37.25 -0.04
CA LYS A 809 27.99 -38.51 0.13
C LYS A 809 27.77 -39.15 1.49
N GLU A 810 27.52 -38.32 2.50
CA GLU A 810 27.28 -38.71 3.88
C GLU A 810 26.01 -38.01 4.38
N ILE A 811 25.30 -38.69 5.27
CA ILE A 811 24.13 -38.17 5.98
C ILE A 811 24.33 -38.37 7.47
N ASP A 812 23.65 -37.58 8.30
CA ASP A 812 23.58 -37.79 9.73
C ASP A 812 22.95 -39.16 10.06
N ASP A 813 23.53 -39.92 10.98
CA ASP A 813 22.97 -41.20 11.42
C ASP A 813 21.67 -40.97 12.22
N PRO A 814 20.49 -41.35 11.71
CA PRO A 814 19.21 -41.07 12.37
C PRO A 814 19.02 -41.90 13.67
N ASN A 815 19.94 -42.81 13.97
CA ASN A 815 19.95 -43.62 15.18
C ASN A 815 20.93 -43.08 16.24
N ASP A 816 21.86 -42.22 15.84
CA ASP A 816 22.80 -41.57 16.76
C ASP A 816 22.10 -40.44 17.52
N LYS A 817 22.38 -40.33 18.82
CA LYS A 817 21.68 -39.44 19.74
C LYS A 817 22.66 -38.91 20.76
N LYS A 818 22.60 -37.59 21.02
CA LYS A 818 23.40 -36.89 22.04
C LYS A 818 23.50 -37.74 23.31
N PRO A 819 24.69 -38.27 23.64
CA PRO A 819 24.84 -39.10 24.84
C PRO A 819 24.43 -38.31 26.08
N SER A 820 23.80 -38.97 27.06
CA SER A 820 23.36 -38.30 28.31
C SER A 820 24.51 -37.82 29.22
N ASN A 821 25.75 -38.10 28.83
CA ASN A 821 26.97 -37.55 29.42
C ASN A 821 27.72 -36.57 28.49
N TRP A 822 27.10 -36.13 27.40
CA TRP A 822 27.64 -35.11 26.49
C TRP A 822 27.17 -33.73 26.91
N VAL A 823 28.14 -32.86 27.18
CA VAL A 823 27.97 -31.52 27.72
C VAL A 823 28.48 -30.56 26.65
N ASP A 824 27.59 -29.76 26.10
CA ASP A 824 27.85 -28.75 25.05
C ASP A 824 27.69 -27.30 25.60
N GLU A 825 27.39 -27.16 26.88
CA GLU A 825 27.50 -25.91 27.62
C GLU A 825 28.98 -25.58 27.88
N ALA A 826 29.56 -24.70 27.04
CA ALA A 826 31.00 -24.39 27.05
C ALA A 826 31.51 -23.75 28.35
N GLU A 827 30.65 -23.05 29.10
CA GLU A 827 30.98 -22.37 30.35
C GLU A 827 29.93 -22.64 31.43
N ILE A 828 30.36 -22.66 32.69
CA ILE A 828 29.53 -22.81 33.90
C ILE A 828 29.95 -21.81 34.98
N PRO A 829 29.08 -21.41 35.90
CA PRO A 829 29.48 -20.60 37.05
C PRO A 829 30.47 -21.37 37.94
N ASP A 830 31.54 -20.73 38.43
CA ASP A 830 32.57 -21.41 39.23
C ASP A 830 32.00 -21.97 40.55
N PRO A 831 31.94 -23.30 40.75
CA PRO A 831 31.40 -23.90 41.96
C PRO A 831 32.33 -23.75 43.18
N LYS A 832 33.52 -23.16 43.02
CA LYS A 832 34.46 -22.84 44.10
C LYS A 832 34.45 -21.37 44.50
N ALA A 833 33.90 -20.50 43.65
CA ALA A 833 33.81 -19.08 43.94
C ALA A 833 32.92 -18.82 45.16
N LYS A 834 33.31 -17.84 45.99
CA LYS A 834 32.57 -17.42 47.17
C LYS A 834 32.52 -15.90 47.21
N LYS A 835 31.35 -15.37 47.58
CA LYS A 835 31.11 -13.93 47.76
C LYS A 835 32.22 -13.30 48.63
N PRO A 836 32.94 -12.27 48.15
CA PRO A 836 33.95 -11.56 48.95
C PRO A 836 33.35 -10.94 50.21
N LYS A 837 34.12 -10.87 51.30
CA LYS A 837 33.65 -10.32 52.59
C LYS A 837 33.45 -8.81 52.59
N ASP A 838 34.05 -8.12 51.63
CA ASP A 838 33.93 -6.68 51.36
C ASP A 838 32.83 -6.35 50.35
N TRP A 839 32.01 -7.34 49.96
CA TRP A 839 30.91 -7.18 49.02
C TRP A 839 29.57 -7.00 49.77
N ASP A 840 29.29 -5.77 50.16
CA ASP A 840 27.98 -5.39 50.68
C ASP A 840 26.95 -5.34 49.54
N GLU A 841 25.80 -6.00 49.73
CA GLU A 841 24.69 -6.05 48.76
C GLU A 841 23.50 -5.19 49.20
N ASP A 842 23.46 -4.80 50.48
CA ASP A 842 22.40 -3.99 51.09
C ASP A 842 22.81 -2.51 51.18
N ALA A 843 24.07 -2.19 50.87
CA ALA A 843 24.57 -0.83 50.68
C ALA A 843 23.68 -0.06 49.67
N PRO A 844 23.27 1.19 49.97
CA PRO A 844 22.48 1.97 49.03
C PRO A 844 23.34 2.44 47.85
N MET A 845 22.75 2.45 46.66
CA MET A 845 23.39 2.89 45.40
C MET A 845 23.82 4.37 45.44
N MET A 846 23.08 5.18 46.19
CA MET A 846 23.28 6.63 46.37
C MET A 846 23.42 6.95 47.86
N ILE A 847 24.23 7.94 48.19
CA ILE A 847 24.40 8.49 49.56
C ILE A 847 24.32 10.02 49.51
N ALA A 848 23.87 10.66 50.59
CA ALA A 848 23.91 12.12 50.71
C ALA A 848 25.37 12.64 50.60
N ASP A 849 25.57 13.70 49.83
CA ASP A 849 26.88 14.32 49.62
C ASP A 849 27.44 14.90 50.94
N PRO A 850 28.54 14.36 51.49
CA PRO A 850 29.13 14.84 52.74
C PRO A 850 29.85 16.20 52.59
N SER A 851 29.98 16.73 51.38
CA SER A 851 30.58 18.04 51.09
C SER A 851 29.54 19.16 50.89
N ALA A 852 28.28 18.81 50.65
CA ALA A 852 27.20 19.75 50.38
C ALA A 852 26.92 20.67 51.58
N LYS A 853 26.66 21.95 51.28
CA LYS A 853 26.31 22.98 52.27
C LYS A 853 25.09 23.75 51.80
N MET A 854 24.18 24.01 52.72
CA MET A 854 22.97 24.79 52.49
C MET A 854 23.31 26.25 52.12
N PRO A 855 22.63 26.84 51.11
CA PRO A 855 22.71 28.27 50.83
C PRO A 855 22.27 29.13 52.02
N SER A 856 22.85 30.33 52.15
CA SER A 856 22.61 31.24 53.27
C SER A 856 21.25 31.96 53.22
N ASP A 857 20.61 31.94 52.08
CA ASP A 857 19.34 32.58 51.70
C ASP A 857 18.16 31.59 51.66
N TRP A 858 18.37 30.33 52.04
CA TRP A 858 17.34 29.29 52.01
C TRP A 858 16.29 29.47 53.12
N LEU A 859 15.02 29.64 52.73
CA LEU A 859 13.90 29.94 53.62
C LEU A 859 13.27 28.65 54.21
N LYS A 860 13.92 28.09 55.23
CA LYS A 860 13.53 26.80 55.83
C LYS A 860 12.08 26.69 56.28
N ASP A 861 11.58 27.74 56.92
CA ASP A 861 10.31 27.73 57.64
C ASP A 861 9.12 28.16 56.74
N GLU A 862 9.40 28.50 55.48
CA GLU A 862 8.38 28.77 54.45
C GLU A 862 8.08 27.47 53.68
N PRO A 863 6.80 27.06 53.56
CA PRO A 863 6.45 25.87 52.79
C PRO A 863 6.65 26.12 51.29
N LEU A 864 7.04 25.07 50.55
CA LEU A 864 7.24 25.13 49.10
C LEU A 864 5.96 25.50 48.33
N MET A 865 4.80 25.08 48.85
CA MET A 865 3.48 25.35 48.29
C MET A 865 2.59 25.98 49.36
N VAL A 866 1.71 26.89 48.97
CA VAL A 866 0.70 27.53 49.81
C VAL A 866 -0.69 27.36 49.18
N PRO A 867 -1.79 27.37 49.96
CA PRO A 867 -3.14 27.45 49.40
C PRO A 867 -3.28 28.66 48.47
N ASP A 868 -3.90 28.45 47.31
CA ASP A 868 -4.14 29.51 46.33
C ASP A 868 -5.08 30.59 46.92
N PRO A 869 -4.63 31.86 47.03
CA PRO A 869 -5.44 32.93 47.59
C PRO A 869 -6.60 33.38 46.68
N GLU A 870 -6.64 32.95 45.40
CA GLU A 870 -7.73 33.27 44.47
C GLU A 870 -8.70 32.10 44.24
N ALA A 871 -8.47 30.93 44.86
CA ALA A 871 -9.36 29.78 44.77
C ALA A 871 -10.65 29.97 45.60
N VAL A 872 -11.77 30.14 44.90
CA VAL A 872 -13.11 30.27 45.49
C VAL A 872 -13.80 28.90 45.57
N LYS A 873 -14.42 28.59 46.71
CA LYS A 873 -15.26 27.39 46.86
C LYS A 873 -16.47 27.46 45.91
N PRO A 874 -16.74 26.44 45.07
CA PRO A 874 -17.93 26.41 44.20
C PRO A 874 -19.25 26.46 45.00
N GLU A 875 -20.27 27.11 44.44
CA GLU A 875 -21.60 27.22 45.09
C GLU A 875 -22.34 25.88 45.22
N GLU A 876 -21.96 24.87 44.43
CA GLU A 876 -22.56 23.53 44.42
C GLU A 876 -21.81 22.51 45.32
N TRP A 877 -20.75 22.91 46.02
CA TRP A 877 -19.91 21.99 46.81
C TRP A 877 -20.43 21.79 48.24
N ASP A 878 -20.80 20.56 48.59
CA ASP A 878 -21.35 20.21 49.91
C ASP A 878 -20.25 19.61 50.82
N ASP A 879 -20.02 20.19 52.00
CA ASP A 879 -18.95 19.70 52.90
C ASP A 879 -19.32 18.39 53.65
N GLU A 880 -20.58 17.93 53.62
CA GLU A 880 -21.00 16.63 54.18
C GLU A 880 -20.96 15.49 53.13
N GLU A 881 -21.21 15.76 51.83
CA GLU A 881 -21.10 14.75 50.76
C GLU A 881 -19.72 14.74 50.05
N ASP A 882 -19.14 15.90 49.72
CA ASP A 882 -17.82 16.00 49.05
C ASP A 882 -16.65 16.16 50.04
N GLY A 883 -16.92 16.60 51.29
CA GLY A 883 -15.93 16.91 52.32
C GLY A 883 -15.44 18.36 52.30
N GLU A 884 -14.72 18.80 53.34
CA GLU A 884 -14.23 20.19 53.44
C GLU A 884 -13.43 20.63 52.20
N PHE A 885 -13.88 21.72 51.55
CA PHE A 885 -13.18 22.29 50.39
C PHE A 885 -11.75 22.76 50.76
N VAL A 886 -10.74 22.07 50.25
CA VAL A 886 -9.32 22.45 50.36
C VAL A 886 -8.88 23.19 49.09
N PRO A 887 -8.45 24.45 49.17
CA PRO A 887 -7.92 25.18 48.02
C PRO A 887 -6.71 24.47 47.39
N THR A 888 -6.62 24.53 46.06
CA THR A 888 -5.45 24.03 45.32
C THR A 888 -4.17 24.69 45.82
N LEU A 889 -3.08 23.93 45.94
CA LEU A 889 -1.80 24.45 46.40
C LEU A 889 -0.99 25.00 45.22
N VAL A 890 -0.54 26.26 45.32
CA VAL A 890 0.33 26.94 44.34
C VAL A 890 1.73 27.15 44.90
N PRO A 891 2.78 27.28 44.06
CA PRO A 891 4.14 27.55 44.53
C PRO A 891 4.21 28.84 45.35
N ASN A 892 4.83 28.79 46.54
CA ASN A 892 4.91 29.93 47.44
C ASN A 892 5.68 31.09 46.79
N PRO A 893 5.07 32.28 46.56
CA PRO A 893 5.71 33.37 45.83
C PRO A 893 7.03 33.87 46.45
N LYS A 894 7.21 33.73 47.76
CA LYS A 894 8.46 34.09 48.47
C LYS A 894 9.65 33.25 48.04
N CYS A 895 9.41 32.06 47.49
CA CYS A 895 10.42 31.07 47.12
C CYS A 895 10.97 31.26 45.70
N ARG A 896 10.48 32.28 44.97
CA ARG A 896 10.86 32.56 43.57
C ARG A 896 12.21 33.25 43.43
N ASP A 897 12.55 34.12 44.38
CA ASP A 897 13.68 35.06 44.28
C ASP A 897 14.83 34.72 45.26
N VAL A 898 14.86 33.47 45.74
CA VAL A 898 15.85 32.91 46.69
C VAL A 898 16.26 31.50 46.26
N SER A 899 17.39 30.99 46.79
CA SER A 899 17.93 29.67 46.42
C SER A 899 17.04 28.47 46.80
N GLY A 900 16.00 28.65 47.63
CA GLY A 900 14.99 27.63 47.92
C GLY A 900 14.24 27.84 49.24
N CYS A 901 13.29 26.94 49.51
CA CYS A 901 12.38 26.96 50.67
C CYS A 901 12.18 25.55 51.26
N GLY A 902 11.64 25.47 52.48
CA GLY A 902 11.31 24.21 53.14
C GLY A 902 12.55 23.46 53.66
N GLU A 903 12.38 22.17 53.98
CA GLU A 903 13.47 21.35 54.50
C GLU A 903 14.58 21.13 53.46
N TRP A 904 15.76 21.71 53.70
CA TRP A 904 16.91 21.52 52.84
C TRP A 904 17.52 20.12 53.05
N VAL A 905 17.51 19.31 51.99
CA VAL A 905 18.16 17.99 51.95
C VAL A 905 19.38 18.07 51.02
N PRO A 906 20.57 17.60 51.44
CA PRO A 906 21.74 17.56 50.56
C PRO A 906 21.53 16.60 49.38
N ASN A 907 22.02 17.01 48.20
CA ASN A 907 22.03 16.19 46.98
C ASN A 907 22.65 14.82 47.24
N GLN A 908 22.14 13.78 46.57
CA GLN A 908 22.72 12.44 46.65
C GLN A 908 23.75 12.22 45.54
N ILE A 909 24.88 11.61 45.89
CA ILE A 909 25.96 11.20 44.99
C ILE A 909 26.04 9.66 44.92
N PRO A 910 26.56 9.07 43.83
CA PRO A 910 26.79 7.63 43.74
C PRO A 910 27.70 7.15 44.87
N ASN A 911 27.30 6.09 45.56
CA ASN A 911 28.08 5.50 46.65
C ASN A 911 29.30 4.74 46.08
N PRO A 912 30.55 5.17 46.33
CA PRO A 912 31.74 4.52 45.76
C PRO A 912 31.96 3.07 46.21
N ASN A 913 31.22 2.62 47.24
CA ASN A 913 31.28 1.27 47.78
C ASN A 913 30.16 0.35 47.27
N TYR A 914 29.21 0.86 46.49
CA TYR A 914 28.12 0.05 45.95
C TYR A 914 28.61 -0.87 44.82
N LYS A 915 28.51 -2.18 45.02
CA LYS A 915 28.98 -3.21 44.07
C LYS A 915 27.85 -4.01 43.42
N GLY A 916 26.59 -3.75 43.77
CA GLY A 916 25.43 -4.53 43.31
C GLY A 916 25.37 -5.94 43.89
N LYS A 917 24.47 -6.80 43.38
CA LYS A 917 24.38 -8.20 43.80
C LYS A 917 25.51 -9.03 43.19
N TRP A 918 26.14 -9.88 43.99
CA TRP A 918 27.27 -10.69 43.59
C TRP A 918 26.83 -11.96 42.86
N SER A 919 27.48 -12.24 41.74
CA SER A 919 27.39 -13.52 41.03
C SER A 919 28.77 -14.17 40.89
N PRO A 920 28.89 -15.50 41.00
CA PRO A 920 30.14 -16.19 40.72
C PRO A 920 30.56 -15.99 39.24
N PRO A 921 31.86 -15.84 38.95
CA PRO A 921 32.35 -15.73 37.58
C PRO A 921 32.10 -17.03 36.80
N MET A 922 31.84 -16.89 35.50
CA MET A 922 31.81 -18.03 34.58
C MET A 922 33.24 -18.56 34.36
N ILE A 923 33.37 -19.88 34.30
CA ILE A 923 34.60 -20.58 33.95
C ILE A 923 34.31 -21.59 32.84
N LYS A 924 35.31 -21.86 32.01
CA LYS A 924 35.24 -22.92 30.99
C LYS A 924 34.90 -24.24 31.64
N ASN A 925 33.83 -24.87 31.16
CA ASN A 925 33.26 -26.06 31.75
C ASN A 925 34.20 -27.26 31.56
N PRO A 926 34.76 -27.86 32.64
CA PRO A 926 35.72 -28.96 32.51
C PRO A 926 35.12 -30.25 31.95
N ALA A 927 33.78 -30.33 31.82
CA ALA A 927 33.07 -31.45 31.21
C ALA A 927 32.68 -31.21 29.74
N TYR A 928 32.88 -30.00 29.19
CA TYR A 928 32.52 -29.64 27.81
C TYR A 928 33.26 -30.50 26.78
N LYS A 929 32.53 -30.94 25.75
CA LYS A 929 33.02 -31.86 24.71
C LYS A 929 32.90 -31.32 23.28
N GLY A 930 32.51 -30.06 23.11
CA GLY A 930 32.12 -29.50 21.82
C GLY A 930 30.60 -29.56 21.60
N GLU A 931 30.11 -28.76 20.67
CA GLU A 931 28.73 -28.85 20.17
C GLU A 931 28.46 -30.25 19.63
N TRP A 932 27.32 -30.85 19.98
CA TRP A 932 27.00 -32.20 19.52
C TRP A 932 26.37 -32.18 18.12
N ALA A 933 27.00 -32.90 17.19
CA ALA A 933 26.42 -33.28 15.92
C ALA A 933 26.32 -34.83 15.83
N PRO A 934 25.31 -35.39 15.14
CA PRO A 934 25.26 -36.82 14.87
C PRO A 934 26.47 -37.27 14.05
N ARG A 935 26.92 -38.50 14.26
CA ARG A 935 27.93 -39.12 13.39
C ARG A 935 27.43 -39.15 11.94
N LYS A 936 28.21 -38.58 11.02
CA LYS A 936 28.02 -38.77 9.58
C LYS A 936 28.26 -40.24 9.20
N ILE A 937 27.32 -40.83 8.46
CA ILE A 937 27.41 -42.18 7.89
C ILE A 937 27.32 -42.13 6.36
N PRO A 938 27.96 -43.08 5.64
CA PRO A 938 27.87 -43.16 4.18
C PRO A 938 26.42 -43.28 3.72
N ASN A 939 25.99 -42.36 2.86
CA ASN A 939 24.63 -42.33 2.36
C ASN A 939 24.42 -43.48 1.36
N LYS A 940 23.61 -44.47 1.72
CA LYS A 940 23.30 -45.64 0.88
C LYS A 940 22.68 -45.23 -0.47
N ASN A 941 21.93 -44.15 -0.48
CA ASN A 941 21.26 -43.60 -1.66
C ASN A 941 22.16 -42.66 -2.46
N TRP A 942 23.43 -42.44 -2.06
CA TRP A 942 24.36 -41.57 -2.77
C TRP A 942 24.62 -42.04 -4.21
N PHE A 943 24.56 -41.13 -5.17
CA PHE A 943 25.01 -41.33 -6.54
C PHE A 943 25.69 -40.06 -7.07
N GLU A 944 26.32 -40.17 -8.23
CA GLU A 944 26.95 -39.05 -8.95
C GLU A 944 26.47 -39.06 -10.40
N ASP A 945 25.43 -38.28 -10.69
CA ASP A 945 25.06 -37.89 -12.04
C ASP A 945 25.85 -36.64 -12.45
N LYS A 946 26.27 -36.58 -13.71
CA LYS A 946 27.03 -35.49 -14.31
C LYS A 946 26.32 -34.89 -15.52
N GLN A 947 25.17 -35.43 -15.91
CA GLN A 947 24.39 -35.00 -17.06
C GLN A 947 22.87 -34.92 -16.74
N PRO A 948 22.45 -34.22 -15.65
CA PRO A 948 21.02 -34.03 -15.35
C PRO A 948 20.22 -33.34 -16.46
N ASN A 949 20.86 -32.68 -17.44
CA ASN A 949 20.20 -32.17 -18.65
C ASN A 949 19.63 -33.28 -19.56
N LYS A 950 19.90 -34.56 -19.27
CA LYS A 950 19.22 -35.72 -19.85
C LYS A 950 17.87 -35.97 -19.17
N PHE A 951 16.96 -35.01 -19.34
CA PHE A 951 15.59 -35.09 -18.83
C PHE A 951 14.82 -36.27 -19.46
N ALA A 952 13.74 -36.69 -18.81
CA ALA A 952 12.84 -37.70 -19.36
C ALA A 952 12.17 -37.20 -20.64
N SER A 953 11.97 -38.10 -21.61
CA SER A 953 11.45 -37.76 -22.94
C SER A 953 10.12 -37.01 -22.86
N VAL A 954 9.98 -35.90 -23.58
CA VAL A 954 8.75 -35.09 -23.57
C VAL A 954 7.83 -35.51 -24.71
N GLY A 955 6.64 -36.02 -24.38
CA GLY A 955 5.63 -36.50 -25.35
C GLY A 955 4.49 -35.52 -25.63
N GLY A 956 4.49 -34.33 -25.02
CA GLY A 956 3.44 -33.33 -25.21
C GLY A 956 3.66 -32.09 -24.36
N VAL A 957 2.74 -31.13 -24.49
CA VAL A 957 2.73 -29.86 -23.74
C VAL A 957 1.31 -29.56 -23.25
N GLY A 958 1.18 -28.96 -22.07
CA GLY A 958 -0.13 -28.60 -21.52
C GLY A 958 -0.09 -27.58 -20.39
N PHE A 959 -1.24 -26.99 -20.12
CA PHE A 959 -1.48 -26.04 -19.03
C PHE A 959 -2.45 -26.67 -18.03
N GLU A 960 -1.99 -26.99 -16.81
CA GLU A 960 -2.87 -27.36 -15.68
C GLU A 960 -2.77 -26.26 -14.62
N LEU A 961 -3.80 -25.41 -14.58
CA LEU A 961 -3.77 -24.14 -13.89
C LEU A 961 -5.00 -23.98 -12.99
N TRP A 962 -4.77 -23.40 -11.81
CA TRP A 962 -5.81 -22.85 -10.95
C TRP A 962 -5.47 -21.39 -10.69
N THR A 963 -6.49 -20.52 -10.77
CA THR A 963 -6.35 -19.08 -10.60
C THR A 963 -7.68 -18.46 -10.20
N MET A 964 -7.62 -17.33 -9.50
CA MET A 964 -8.76 -16.47 -9.18
C MET A 964 -9.17 -15.56 -10.35
N ASP A 965 -8.30 -15.38 -11.34
CA ASP A 965 -8.44 -14.41 -12.43
C ASP A 965 -8.84 -15.07 -13.77
N ASP A 966 -9.21 -14.25 -14.75
CA ASP A 966 -9.52 -14.65 -16.12
C ASP A 966 -8.77 -13.75 -17.12
N GLY A 967 -8.87 -14.05 -18.41
CA GLY A 967 -8.18 -13.28 -19.45
C GLY A 967 -6.67 -13.52 -19.52
N ILE A 968 -6.15 -14.52 -18.80
CA ILE A 968 -4.78 -15.02 -19.03
C ILE A 968 -4.76 -15.67 -20.41
N ALA A 969 -3.98 -15.10 -21.31
CA ALA A 969 -3.79 -15.59 -22.68
C ALA A 969 -2.38 -16.17 -22.86
N PHE A 970 -2.30 -17.30 -23.57
CA PHE A 970 -1.08 -18.03 -23.89
C PHE A 970 -0.90 -18.07 -25.40
N ASP A 971 0.34 -17.89 -25.87
CA ASP A 971 0.60 -17.77 -27.29
C ASP A 971 2.05 -18.16 -27.64
N ASN A 972 2.32 -18.34 -28.94
CA ASN A 972 3.66 -18.46 -29.52
C ASN A 972 4.55 -19.47 -28.77
N ILE A 973 4.03 -20.68 -28.56
CA ILE A 973 4.72 -21.76 -27.84
C ILE A 973 5.73 -22.40 -28.79
N PHE A 974 7.02 -22.26 -28.48
CA PHE A 974 8.14 -22.71 -29.30
C PHE A 974 9.11 -23.57 -28.47
N ILE A 975 9.38 -24.78 -28.93
CA ILE A 975 10.33 -25.70 -28.31
C ILE A 975 11.40 -26.07 -29.35
N SER A 976 12.68 -25.95 -28.99
CA SER A 976 13.79 -26.13 -29.93
C SER A 976 15.06 -26.70 -29.28
N ASN A 977 16.03 -27.10 -30.11
CA ASN A 977 17.41 -27.37 -29.71
C ASN A 977 18.42 -26.32 -30.20
N ASP A 978 17.91 -25.17 -30.68
CA ASP A 978 18.67 -24.02 -31.16
C ASP A 978 18.11 -22.70 -30.55
N PRO A 979 18.89 -22.01 -29.69
CA PRO A 979 18.53 -20.70 -29.15
C PRO A 979 18.41 -19.58 -30.20
N GLU A 980 19.17 -19.63 -31.30
CA GLU A 980 19.05 -18.62 -32.37
C GLU A 980 17.74 -18.80 -33.15
N ALA A 981 17.23 -20.03 -33.26
CA ALA A 981 15.89 -20.29 -33.81
C ALA A 981 14.79 -19.71 -32.92
N ALA A 982 14.89 -19.83 -31.59
CA ALA A 982 13.95 -19.22 -30.66
C ALA A 982 14.01 -17.67 -30.68
N LEU A 983 15.21 -17.11 -30.74
CA LEU A 983 15.41 -15.67 -30.90
C LEU A 983 14.91 -15.17 -32.28
N LYS A 984 15.02 -15.98 -33.33
CA LYS A 984 14.43 -15.69 -34.65
C LYS A 984 12.91 -15.75 -34.61
N PHE A 985 12.33 -16.75 -33.96
CA PHE A 985 10.87 -16.89 -33.82
C PHE A 985 10.29 -15.68 -33.08
N ALA A 986 10.88 -15.28 -31.94
CA ALA A 986 10.50 -14.06 -31.22
C ALA A 986 10.60 -12.78 -32.08
N ARG A 987 11.59 -12.66 -32.97
CA ARG A 987 11.69 -11.54 -33.94
C ARG A 987 10.59 -11.53 -34.99
N GLU A 988 10.06 -12.70 -35.37
CA GLU A 988 8.97 -12.83 -36.34
C GLU A 988 7.57 -12.69 -35.71
N THR A 989 7.45 -12.86 -34.38
CA THR A 989 6.18 -12.78 -33.64
C THR A 989 6.20 -11.71 -32.54
N PHE A 990 6.78 -12.02 -31.38
CA PHE A 990 6.76 -11.20 -30.16
C PHE A 990 7.29 -9.77 -30.35
N GLU A 991 8.43 -9.58 -31.01
CA GLU A 991 9.05 -8.27 -31.21
C GLU A 991 8.26 -7.37 -32.19
N LEU A 992 7.36 -7.96 -33.00
CA LEU A 992 6.39 -7.21 -33.81
C LEU A 992 5.12 -6.87 -33.02
N LYS A 993 4.68 -7.78 -32.14
CA LYS A 993 3.49 -7.62 -31.29
C LYS A 993 3.71 -6.60 -30.17
N LEU A 994 4.74 -6.78 -29.34
CA LEU A 994 4.95 -5.99 -28.12
C LEU A 994 4.93 -4.46 -28.35
N PRO A 995 5.59 -3.87 -29.38
CA PRO A 995 5.55 -2.42 -29.60
C PRO A 995 4.15 -1.89 -29.98
N VAL A 996 3.29 -2.70 -30.60
CA VAL A 996 1.90 -2.34 -30.90
C VAL A 996 1.07 -2.32 -29.62
N GLU A 997 1.28 -3.29 -28.73
CA GLU A 997 0.61 -3.35 -27.43
C GLU A 997 1.08 -2.23 -26.49
N GLN A 998 2.39 -1.99 -26.39
CA GLN A 998 2.96 -0.88 -25.65
C GLN A 998 2.50 0.49 -26.20
N LYS A 999 2.37 0.65 -27.53
CA LYS A 999 1.78 1.85 -28.14
C LYS A 999 0.31 2.02 -27.74
N ARG A 1000 -0.45 0.92 -27.57
CA ARG A 1000 -1.85 0.94 -27.11
C ARG A 1000 -1.98 1.24 -25.62
N GLU A 1001 -1.19 0.58 -24.77
CA GLU A 1001 -1.09 0.87 -23.33
C GLU A 1001 -0.67 2.34 -23.08
N GLN A 1002 0.36 2.81 -23.78
CA GLN A 1002 0.76 4.21 -23.79
C GLN A 1002 -0.36 5.13 -24.28
N SER A 1003 -1.15 4.72 -25.29
CA SER A 1003 -2.27 5.52 -25.80
C SER A 1003 -3.49 5.54 -24.88
N GLU A 1004 -3.73 4.50 -24.08
CA GLU A 1004 -4.75 4.52 -23.02
C GLU A 1004 -4.31 5.52 -21.95
N ILE A 1005 -3.05 5.45 -21.51
CA ILE A 1005 -2.43 6.40 -20.58
C ILE A 1005 -2.43 7.84 -21.14
N GLU A 1006 -2.26 8.04 -22.45
CA GLU A 1006 -2.29 9.37 -23.10
C GLU A 1006 -3.70 9.92 -23.37
N ASN A 1007 -4.73 9.07 -23.40
CA ASN A 1007 -6.13 9.47 -23.62
C ASN A 1007 -6.98 9.38 -22.34
N ASP A 1008 -6.39 8.97 -21.22
CA ASP A 1008 -6.96 9.09 -19.89
C ASP A 1008 -7.47 10.53 -19.66
N PRO A 1009 -8.71 10.74 -19.15
CA PRO A 1009 -9.21 12.07 -18.82
C PRO A 1009 -8.26 12.91 -17.95
N GLU A 1010 -7.52 12.29 -17.03
CA GLU A 1010 -6.53 12.93 -16.15
C GLU A 1010 -5.33 13.46 -16.97
N PHE A 1011 -4.95 12.74 -18.04
CA PHE A 1011 -3.89 13.11 -18.95
C PHE A 1011 -4.32 14.20 -19.95
N VAL A 1012 -5.52 14.07 -20.52
CA VAL A 1012 -6.02 14.96 -21.58
C VAL A 1012 -6.28 16.38 -21.05
N GLN A 1013 -6.67 16.56 -19.79
CA GLN A 1013 -6.81 17.88 -19.17
C GLN A 1013 -5.50 18.72 -19.24
N GLY A 1014 -4.33 18.06 -19.18
CA GLY A 1014 -3.02 18.69 -19.31
C GLY A 1014 -2.69 19.25 -20.71
N ARG A 1015 -3.58 19.08 -21.71
CA ARG A 1015 -3.42 19.62 -23.08
C ARG A 1015 -4.35 20.82 -23.38
N SER A 1016 -5.06 21.37 -22.39
CA SER A 1016 -5.91 22.55 -22.59
C SER A 1016 -5.15 23.74 -23.21
N ARG A 1017 -5.84 24.49 -24.09
CA ARG A 1017 -5.28 25.67 -24.76
C ARG A 1017 -5.16 26.89 -23.84
N ASP A 1018 -5.85 26.86 -22.71
CA ASP A 1018 -6.04 28.01 -21.82
C ASP A 1018 -4.97 28.11 -20.71
N GLN A 1019 -4.08 27.11 -20.60
CA GLN A 1019 -2.96 27.14 -19.64
C GLN A 1019 -1.79 28.04 -20.10
N PRO A 1020 -1.09 28.71 -19.15
CA PRO A 1020 0.13 29.45 -19.42
C PRO A 1020 1.18 28.66 -20.21
N VAL A 1021 1.90 29.33 -21.11
CA VAL A 1021 2.90 28.70 -21.98
C VAL A 1021 4.02 28.03 -21.17
N TRP A 1022 4.41 28.58 -20.03
CA TRP A 1022 5.43 28.00 -19.16
C TRP A 1022 4.95 26.69 -18.51
N GLU A 1023 3.71 26.62 -18.03
CA GLU A 1023 3.11 25.41 -17.46
C GLU A 1023 3.00 24.31 -18.50
N ARG A 1024 2.63 24.66 -19.74
CA ARG A 1024 2.57 23.72 -20.87
C ARG A 1024 3.94 23.21 -21.30
N ILE A 1025 5.01 23.99 -21.09
CA ILE A 1025 6.40 23.53 -21.29
C ILE A 1025 6.84 22.63 -20.12
N VAL A 1026 6.56 23.01 -18.87
CA VAL A 1026 6.94 22.25 -17.68
C VAL A 1026 6.14 20.94 -17.55
N SER A 1027 4.87 20.91 -17.97
CA SER A 1027 4.08 19.67 -18.04
C SER A 1027 4.63 18.73 -19.12
N GLN A 1028 4.99 19.23 -20.30
CA GLN A 1028 5.63 18.41 -21.33
C GLN A 1028 7.04 17.96 -20.95
N ILE A 1029 7.83 18.77 -20.23
CA ILE A 1029 9.11 18.36 -19.63
C ILE A 1029 8.87 17.25 -18.62
N ARG A 1030 8.04 17.48 -17.59
CA ARG A 1030 7.76 16.51 -16.52
C ARG A 1030 7.20 15.19 -17.07
N HIS A 1031 6.27 15.27 -18.02
CA HIS A 1031 5.72 14.09 -18.69
C HIS A 1031 6.79 13.34 -19.52
N ARG A 1032 7.59 14.03 -20.35
CA ARG A 1032 8.68 13.39 -21.11
C ARG A 1032 9.82 12.88 -20.22
N THR A 1033 10.03 13.49 -19.05
CA THR A 1033 10.91 12.96 -17.99
C THR A 1033 10.32 11.66 -17.46
N ASN A 1034 9.06 11.66 -17.04
CA ASN A 1034 8.42 10.50 -16.44
C ASN A 1034 8.33 9.32 -17.42
N VAL A 1035 7.94 9.52 -18.69
CA VAL A 1035 7.94 8.44 -19.70
C VAL A 1035 9.35 7.86 -19.91
N LEU A 1036 10.38 8.72 -19.96
CA LEU A 1036 11.77 8.26 -20.09
C LEU A 1036 12.24 7.52 -18.84
N VAL A 1037 11.94 8.03 -17.64
CA VAL A 1037 12.29 7.41 -16.35
C VAL A 1037 11.57 6.08 -16.16
N THR A 1038 10.28 6.00 -16.47
CA THR A 1038 9.51 4.75 -16.43
C THR A 1038 10.14 3.72 -17.34
N ARG A 1039 10.39 4.03 -18.63
CA ARG A 1039 11.05 3.09 -19.56
C ARG A 1039 12.46 2.68 -19.10
N LEU A 1040 13.27 3.63 -18.59
CA LEU A 1040 14.58 3.35 -17.98
C LEU A 1040 14.52 2.56 -16.65
N SER A 1041 13.33 2.33 -16.10
CA SER A 1041 13.09 1.52 -14.90
C SER A 1041 12.38 0.19 -15.19
N THR A 1042 11.68 0.05 -16.33
CA THR A 1042 10.93 -1.15 -16.72
C THR A 1042 11.57 -1.96 -17.85
N GLU A 1043 12.57 -1.41 -18.56
CA GLU A 1043 13.33 -2.07 -19.62
C GLU A 1043 14.83 -2.11 -19.24
N ASN A 1044 15.49 -3.26 -19.41
CA ASN A 1044 16.87 -3.43 -18.91
C ASN A 1044 17.92 -2.79 -19.84
N ASP A 1045 17.73 -2.82 -21.17
CA ASP A 1045 18.61 -2.10 -22.10
C ASP A 1045 18.28 -0.59 -22.14
N LYS A 1046 18.82 0.09 -21.14
CA LYS A 1046 18.77 1.55 -20.98
C LYS A 1046 19.45 2.30 -22.13
N LEU A 1047 20.36 1.66 -22.87
CA LEU A 1047 21.01 2.25 -24.03
C LEU A 1047 20.05 2.24 -25.24
N HIS A 1048 19.31 1.15 -25.44
CA HIS A 1048 18.27 1.05 -26.46
C HIS A 1048 17.11 2.02 -26.19
N VAL A 1049 16.65 2.13 -24.93
CA VAL A 1049 15.66 3.14 -24.52
C VAL A 1049 16.11 4.55 -24.92
N LEU A 1050 17.37 4.91 -24.67
CA LEU A 1050 17.92 6.22 -25.07
C LEU A 1050 18.02 6.38 -26.60
N MET A 1051 18.38 5.32 -27.34
CA MET A 1051 18.49 5.37 -28.81
C MET A 1051 17.14 5.39 -29.55
N GLN A 1052 16.07 4.87 -28.94
CA GLN A 1052 14.70 5.06 -29.42
C GLN A 1052 14.14 6.44 -29.02
N SER A 1053 14.43 6.92 -27.81
CA SER A 1053 13.91 8.18 -27.24
C SER A 1053 14.44 9.47 -27.89
N LYS A 1054 14.80 9.44 -29.17
CA LYS A 1054 15.39 10.55 -29.92
C LYS A 1054 14.54 11.81 -29.89
N GLU A 1055 13.21 11.71 -30.01
CA GLU A 1055 12.33 12.90 -29.93
C GLU A 1055 12.29 13.53 -28.54
N ILE A 1056 12.49 12.75 -27.48
CA ILE A 1056 12.59 13.26 -26.11
C ILE A 1056 13.93 14.00 -25.95
N LEU A 1057 15.04 13.41 -26.40
CA LEU A 1057 16.35 14.06 -26.40
C LEU A 1057 16.39 15.33 -27.27
N PHE A 1058 15.76 15.33 -28.44
CA PHE A 1058 15.67 16.48 -29.33
C PHE A 1058 14.81 17.61 -28.73
N PHE A 1059 13.72 17.26 -28.02
CA PHE A 1059 12.92 18.21 -27.26
C PHE A 1059 13.73 18.87 -26.14
N TYR A 1060 14.53 18.12 -25.37
CA TYR A 1060 15.44 18.71 -24.38
C TYR A 1060 16.49 19.62 -25.03
N GLY A 1061 17.07 19.21 -26.16
CA GLY A 1061 17.99 20.06 -26.94
C GLY A 1061 17.34 21.37 -27.38
N ALA A 1062 16.09 21.34 -27.83
CA ALA A 1062 15.33 22.53 -28.22
C ALA A 1062 15.00 23.44 -27.02
N VAL A 1063 14.60 22.87 -25.87
CA VAL A 1063 14.38 23.62 -24.62
C VAL A 1063 15.66 24.31 -24.16
N VAL A 1064 16.80 23.62 -24.17
CA VAL A 1064 18.11 24.20 -23.82
C VAL A 1064 18.50 25.30 -24.80
N ALA A 1065 18.29 25.13 -26.11
CA ALA A 1065 18.57 26.17 -27.11
C ALA A 1065 17.72 27.44 -26.90
N VAL A 1066 16.43 27.28 -26.55
CA VAL A 1066 15.55 28.42 -26.22
C VAL A 1066 15.99 29.12 -24.94
N LEU A 1067 16.35 28.37 -23.89
CA LEU A 1067 16.85 28.94 -22.63
C LEU A 1067 18.17 29.71 -22.84
N LEU A 1068 19.11 29.16 -23.61
CA LEU A 1068 20.35 29.86 -23.97
C LEU A 1068 20.08 31.15 -24.78
N GLY A 1069 19.09 31.12 -25.69
CA GLY A 1069 18.64 32.31 -26.41
C GLY A 1069 18.05 33.40 -25.51
N LEU A 1070 17.25 33.01 -24.51
CA LEU A 1070 16.68 33.92 -23.51
C LEU A 1070 17.75 34.52 -22.58
N VAL A 1071 18.74 33.73 -22.15
CA VAL A 1071 19.89 34.22 -21.38
C VAL A 1071 20.73 35.21 -22.22
N GLY A 1072 20.92 34.94 -23.52
CA GLY A 1072 21.54 35.88 -24.46
C GLY A 1072 20.79 37.21 -24.57
N LEU A 1073 19.45 37.15 -24.65
CA LEU A 1073 18.60 38.35 -24.65
C LEU A 1073 18.74 39.14 -23.35
N ALA A 1074 18.71 38.48 -22.19
CA ALA A 1074 18.88 39.11 -20.88
C ALA A 1074 20.25 39.79 -20.74
N GLY A 1075 21.33 39.15 -21.22
CA GLY A 1075 22.67 39.76 -21.28
C GLY A 1075 22.73 41.01 -22.16
N SER A 1076 21.98 41.04 -23.28
CA SER A 1076 21.88 42.23 -24.14
C SER A 1076 21.09 43.39 -23.51
N LEU A 1077 20.15 43.09 -22.59
CA LEU A 1077 19.33 44.09 -21.90
C LEU A 1077 20.04 44.70 -20.68
N LEU A 1078 21.00 43.97 -20.09
CA LEU A 1078 21.80 44.43 -18.95
C LEU A 1078 23.08 45.21 -19.35
N SER A 1079 23.41 45.28 -20.65
CA SER A 1079 24.62 45.96 -21.15
C SER A 1079 24.29 47.30 -21.82
N GLY A 1080 24.20 48.35 -21.00
CA GLY A 1080 23.83 49.72 -21.40
C GLY A 1080 24.84 50.46 -22.29
N GLY A 1081 24.95 50.07 -23.56
CA GLY A 1081 25.32 50.94 -24.68
C GLY A 1081 26.81 51.31 -24.87
N SER A 1082 27.42 50.75 -25.91
CA SER A 1082 28.48 51.42 -26.68
C SER A 1082 28.43 50.99 -28.14
N SER A 1083 28.63 51.93 -29.07
CA SER A 1083 28.42 51.72 -30.50
C SER A 1083 29.72 51.40 -31.25
N THR A 1084 29.79 50.24 -31.92
CA THR A 1084 30.74 50.06 -33.03
C THR A 1084 30.20 49.16 -34.15
N THR A 1085 30.40 49.66 -35.37
CA THR A 1085 30.07 49.12 -36.70
C THR A 1085 30.22 47.61 -36.94
N ILE A 1086 29.27 47.03 -37.67
CA ILE A 1086 29.30 45.65 -38.21
C ILE A 1086 29.97 45.62 -39.61
N PRO A 1087 30.98 44.75 -39.85
CA PRO A 1087 31.36 44.29 -41.19
C PRO A 1087 30.53 43.06 -41.63
N ALA A 1088 30.24 42.92 -42.93
CA ALA A 1088 29.26 41.96 -43.45
C ALA A 1088 29.76 40.49 -43.56
N ALA A 1089 28.82 39.55 -43.51
CA ALA A 1089 29.07 38.10 -43.48
C ALA A 1089 29.29 37.44 -44.86
N LYS A 1090 30.12 36.38 -44.86
CA LYS A 1090 30.23 35.29 -45.85
C LYS A 1090 30.91 34.08 -45.20
N LYS A 1091 30.70 32.82 -45.61
CA LYS A 1091 29.53 32.13 -46.21
C LYS A 1091 29.85 30.62 -46.21
N GLU A 1092 28.84 29.78 -45.95
CA GLU A 1092 28.73 28.37 -46.38
C GLU A 1092 29.63 27.24 -45.82
N ASP A 1093 28.99 26.07 -45.86
CA ASP A 1093 29.45 24.67 -45.98
C ASP A 1093 30.15 23.92 -44.84
N ALA A 1094 29.64 22.70 -44.62
CA ALA A 1094 30.12 21.69 -43.69
C ALA A 1094 30.73 20.48 -44.45
N PRO A 1095 31.72 19.76 -43.89
CA PRO A 1095 32.22 18.51 -44.48
C PRO A 1095 31.67 17.23 -43.82
N VAL A 1096 31.44 16.22 -44.66
CA VAL A 1096 31.16 14.81 -44.32
C VAL A 1096 32.47 14.10 -43.86
N PRO A 1097 32.44 13.10 -42.95
CA PRO A 1097 33.65 12.57 -42.30
C PRO A 1097 34.51 11.64 -43.18
N PRO A 1098 35.83 11.54 -42.90
CA PRO A 1098 36.74 10.61 -43.57
C PRO A 1098 36.76 9.20 -42.96
N SER A 1099 37.27 8.24 -43.73
CA SER A 1099 37.29 6.80 -43.43
C SER A 1099 38.65 6.28 -42.93
N LYS A 1100 38.71 4.99 -42.57
CA LYS A 1100 39.94 4.27 -42.20
C LYS A 1100 40.95 4.26 -43.35
N SER A 1101 42.24 4.43 -43.08
CA SER A 1101 43.27 3.37 -43.25
C SER A 1101 44.73 3.82 -43.02
N ASP A 1102 45.57 2.85 -42.65
CA ASP A 1102 46.97 2.66 -43.04
C ASP A 1102 48.13 3.61 -42.63
N LYS A 1103 48.95 3.06 -41.72
CA LYS A 1103 50.40 2.70 -41.87
C LYS A 1103 51.53 3.60 -41.31
N LYS A 1104 52.18 2.98 -40.30
CA LYS A 1104 53.64 2.65 -40.19
C LYS A 1104 54.65 3.67 -39.61
N GLU A 1105 55.23 3.24 -38.48
CA GLU A 1105 56.67 2.96 -38.24
C GLU A 1105 57.74 4.05 -38.49
N ASP A 1106 58.49 4.40 -37.45
CA ASP A 1106 59.79 3.76 -37.12
C ASP A 1106 60.05 3.89 -35.59
N ALA A 1107 60.41 2.83 -34.85
CA ALA A 1107 61.76 2.27 -34.60
C ALA A 1107 62.61 3.10 -33.61
N SER A 1108 63.36 2.57 -32.63
CA SER A 1108 63.73 1.19 -32.24
C SER A 1108 63.85 1.09 -30.68
N SER A 1109 64.23 0.02 -29.96
CA SER A 1109 65.20 -1.05 -30.23
C SER A 1109 65.04 -2.33 -29.37
N THR A 1110 65.35 -3.49 -29.97
CA THR A 1110 66.03 -4.73 -29.47
C THR A 1110 66.36 -4.93 -27.97
N ALA A 1111 66.44 -6.15 -27.41
CA ALA A 1111 66.08 -7.52 -27.85
C ALA A 1111 66.29 -8.52 -26.67
N VAL A 1112 65.81 -9.78 -26.80
CA VAL A 1112 65.92 -10.87 -25.80
C VAL A 1112 67.00 -11.89 -26.21
N PRO A 1113 67.73 -12.52 -25.26
CA PRO A 1113 67.85 -13.99 -25.33
C PRO A 1113 67.80 -14.75 -23.99
N ALA A 1114 67.13 -15.90 -24.04
CA ALA A 1114 66.79 -16.86 -22.99
C ALA A 1114 67.92 -17.77 -22.44
N LYS A 1115 67.52 -18.67 -21.50
CA LYS A 1115 68.16 -19.94 -21.01
C LYS A 1115 69.22 -19.82 -19.91
N SER A 1116 69.51 -20.84 -19.06
CA SER A 1116 68.79 -22.00 -18.43
C SER A 1116 69.78 -22.70 -17.44
N THR A 1117 69.61 -23.83 -16.71
CA THR A 1117 68.68 -24.99 -16.61
C THR A 1117 69.01 -25.80 -15.32
N VAL A 1118 68.19 -26.81 -14.91
CA VAL A 1118 68.60 -28.07 -14.17
C VAL A 1118 69.03 -27.90 -12.69
N THR A 1119 68.74 -28.76 -11.67
CA THR A 1119 67.94 -30.01 -11.43
C THR A 1119 67.40 -29.99 -9.96
N LYS A 1120 66.72 -30.97 -9.30
CA LYS A 1120 66.64 -32.46 -9.35
C LYS A 1120 65.33 -33.01 -8.72
N ARG A 1121 65.20 -34.34 -8.49
CA ARG A 1121 63.95 -35.08 -8.14
C ARG A 1121 63.82 -35.54 -6.67
N VAL A 1122 62.60 -35.46 -6.11
CA VAL A 1122 61.73 -36.51 -5.47
C VAL A 1122 62.41 -37.82 -5.02
N PRO A 1123 62.29 -38.27 -3.74
CA PRO A 1123 61.15 -39.06 -3.19
C PRO A 1123 60.74 -38.67 -1.72
N VAL A 1124 59.68 -39.10 -0.99
CA VAL A 1124 58.38 -39.86 -1.04
C VAL A 1124 58.12 -40.40 0.40
N GLN A 1125 56.84 -40.57 0.80
CA GLN A 1125 56.27 -41.32 1.97
C GLN A 1125 56.24 -40.73 3.40
N GLU A 1126 55.00 -40.74 3.97
CA GLU A 1126 54.53 -41.28 5.28
C GLU A 1126 55.41 -41.05 6.55
N SER A 1127 54.91 -40.64 7.72
CA SER A 1127 53.66 -40.97 8.44
C SER A 1127 53.55 -40.20 9.78
N MET A 1128 52.35 -40.18 10.40
CA MET A 1128 52.04 -39.73 11.79
C MET A 1128 52.25 -38.23 12.07
N GLU A 1129 51.39 -37.53 12.84
CA GLU A 1129 50.13 -37.89 13.53
C GLU A 1129 48.93 -37.12 12.94
#